data_AF-A0A0Q7C3P1-F1
#
_entry.id   AF-A0A0Q7C3P1-F1
#
_cell.length_a   1.000
_cell.length_b   1.000
_cell.length_c   1.000
_cell.angle_alpha   90.00
_cell.angle_beta   90.00
_cell.angle_gamma   90.00
#
_symmetry.space_group_name_H-M   'P 1'
#
loop_
_entity.id
_entity.type
_entity.pdbx_description
1 polymer ?
#
loop_
_entity_poly.entity_id
_entity_poly.type
_entity_poly.pdbx_seq_one_letter_code
_entity_poly.pdbx_strand_id
1 'polypeptide(L)'
;MSTPSTAPTRGRRLRRSALGAALVALGLSSLQTAPVQADDPGQPVDIATPAIQALNALVQGLFNSDIVGQTSKVLGGDGETYWLTNHLRSDLVPTTALQDLGLGEAIPNLGLGGGSAGGGVPDDGKRHEYLVVWAGDNNVLDRTGKQLTNLPDVVTPDLLGKGDQIGPDFFAVVDATKGSASYGKVVNTVTVGPLVENEPHHMQYIWHKGNNIFAGGLFTDVTYVLDTSKLPALELKHVNLPTDTLCGSVPDAYWVTKDGSAYGTYMGGPDVPGPCTYSDGTTRIGNGFAGSPGELVRLDENGKTVYEAPATPETAETEQRCDNIPQLAAATCANPHGIQAREDLDTLVTSDYNEPRNIILNPVQAPSSYLRRPTVRTWDISDQDHPKLKAVSFLPDGPRVGKVAHQEEPRAAMETTVTNLPSHKGAFAETMQGGAIYYAPDITAAKPQWREVFDLTTSNKQADPSRNPYGGGSNGGWLQTSLDDKYLYHAVAGRQPSGTDLGSPSYILKLDIQDLLAAGTDTTCNIDTIEETVNGGAESDCPAVTDILPAPGGPHWGALDNLAVGDDGYFHETKDVKRIAYSNYFVARTGLNGDHRVCLVDVGSDQKLTTDTSFKDETTGDTCIDFDRETWPHGDWGPAKPHSMLFVTADDDIK
;
A
#
# COMPACT_ATOMS: atom_id res chain seq x y z
N MET A 1 -11.72 26.04 -63.15
CA MET A 1 -12.79 26.06 -64.18
C MET A 1 -12.73 24.75 -64.95
N SER A 2 -13.89 24.16 -65.30
CA SER A 2 -14.14 23.20 -66.41
C SER A 2 -13.15 22.04 -66.70
N THR A 3 -13.54 20.82 -66.28
CA THR A 3 -13.88 19.59 -67.10
C THR A 3 -13.30 19.36 -68.51
N PRO A 4 -13.32 18.11 -69.07
CA PRO A 4 -13.36 16.77 -68.44
C PRO A 4 -12.53 15.65 -69.15
N SER A 5 -12.33 14.51 -68.46
CA SER A 5 -12.02 13.16 -69.00
C SER A 5 -11.94 12.13 -67.84
N THR A 6 -12.30 10.83 -67.94
CA THR A 6 -12.96 10.02 -69.01
C THR A 6 -13.81 8.87 -68.37
N ALA A 7 -14.04 7.73 -69.05
CA ALA A 7 -14.77 6.53 -68.59
C ALA A 7 -14.08 5.23 -69.12
N PRO A 8 -14.55 3.96 -68.92
CA PRO A 8 -15.51 3.39 -67.94
C PRO A 8 -15.23 1.93 -67.40
N THR A 9 -16.08 1.47 -66.47
CA THR A 9 -16.64 0.08 -66.29
C THR A 9 -15.79 -1.17 -65.94
N ARG A 10 -16.09 -1.75 -64.76
CA ARG A 10 -16.63 -3.12 -64.47
C ARG A 10 -16.60 -3.31 -62.93
N GLY A 11 -17.51 -3.97 -62.21
CA GLY A 11 -18.82 -4.56 -62.53
C GLY A 11 -19.29 -5.36 -61.29
N ARG A 12 -20.22 -4.83 -60.48
CA ARG A 12 -20.61 -5.40 -59.17
C ARG A 12 -21.86 -6.30 -59.30
N ARG A 13 -21.74 -7.60 -58.97
CA ARG A 13 -22.90 -8.47 -58.71
C ARG A 13 -23.19 -8.53 -57.21
N LEU A 14 -24.39 -8.16 -56.81
CA LEU A 14 -24.92 -8.43 -55.48
C LEU A 14 -25.32 -9.91 -55.38
N ARG A 15 -24.90 -10.58 -54.30
CA ARG A 15 -25.58 -11.76 -53.75
C ARG A 15 -26.02 -11.41 -52.34
N ARG A 16 -27.33 -11.47 -52.09
CA ARG A 16 -27.88 -11.53 -50.73
C ARG A 16 -27.81 -12.98 -50.27
N SER A 17 -27.37 -13.19 -49.02
CA SER A 17 -27.54 -14.43 -48.27
C SER A 17 -28.21 -14.04 -46.95
N ALA A 18 -29.30 -14.69 -46.59
CA ALA A 18 -29.99 -14.42 -45.33
C ALA A 18 -29.38 -15.26 -44.20
N LEU A 19 -29.10 -14.64 -43.05
CA LEU A 19 -28.99 -15.39 -41.79
C LEU A 19 -30.39 -15.54 -41.21
N GLY A 20 -30.75 -16.76 -40.83
CA GLY A 20 -31.94 -17.02 -40.02
C GLY A 20 -31.56 -16.98 -38.54
N ALA A 21 -32.33 -16.25 -37.74
CA ALA A 21 -32.24 -16.31 -36.28
C ALA A 21 -33.08 -17.48 -35.77
N ALA A 22 -32.51 -18.34 -34.94
CA ALA A 22 -33.23 -19.37 -34.20
C ALA A 22 -33.40 -18.89 -32.75
N LEU A 23 -34.64 -18.56 -32.35
CA LEU A 23 -34.95 -18.41 -30.93
C LEU A 23 -35.08 -19.79 -30.29
N VAL A 24 -34.29 -20.04 -29.24
CA VAL A 24 -34.54 -21.12 -28.29
C VAL A 24 -35.32 -20.53 -27.12
N ALA A 25 -36.58 -20.94 -26.96
CA ALA A 25 -37.40 -20.56 -25.82
C ALA A 25 -37.22 -21.60 -24.70
N LEU A 26 -36.56 -21.23 -23.61
CA LEU A 26 -36.55 -21.99 -22.36
C LEU A 26 -37.65 -21.46 -21.44
N GLY A 27 -38.49 -22.38 -20.93
CA GLY A 27 -39.64 -22.04 -20.11
C GLY A 27 -39.25 -21.75 -18.67
N LEU A 28 -39.45 -20.52 -18.22
CA LEU A 28 -39.40 -20.16 -16.80
C LEU A 28 -40.64 -20.72 -16.08
N SER A 29 -40.44 -21.72 -15.21
CA SER A 29 -41.42 -22.12 -14.20
C SER A 29 -41.27 -21.28 -12.94
N SER A 30 -42.38 -20.99 -12.28
CA SER A 30 -42.47 -20.07 -11.13
C SER A 30 -41.64 -20.53 -9.91
N LEU A 31 -40.64 -19.74 -9.53
CA LEU A 31 -40.04 -19.78 -8.19
C LEU A 31 -40.98 -19.08 -7.20
N GLN A 32 -41.32 -19.77 -6.11
CA GLN A 32 -42.00 -19.16 -4.97
C GLN A 32 -40.97 -18.47 -4.07
N THR A 33 -41.23 -17.22 -3.69
CA THR A 33 -40.41 -16.49 -2.73
C THR A 33 -40.57 -17.10 -1.33
N ALA A 34 -39.52 -17.74 -0.82
CA ALA A 34 -39.38 -17.97 0.61
C ALA A 34 -39.14 -16.62 1.33
N PRO A 35 -39.49 -16.48 2.61
CA PRO A 35 -39.15 -15.28 3.37
C PRO A 35 -37.62 -15.15 3.50
N VAL A 36 -37.11 -13.95 3.26
CA VAL A 36 -35.70 -13.61 3.50
C VAL A 36 -35.42 -13.74 5.00
N GLN A 37 -34.49 -14.62 5.34
CA GLN A 37 -33.89 -14.66 6.68
C GLN A 37 -32.88 -13.51 6.74
N ALA A 38 -32.75 -12.82 7.88
CA ALA A 38 -31.70 -11.82 8.02
C ALA A 38 -30.35 -12.55 8.09
N ASP A 39 -29.47 -12.27 7.13
CA ASP A 39 -28.10 -12.76 7.13
C ASP A 39 -27.28 -11.95 8.16
N ASP A 40 -26.39 -12.62 8.90
CA ASP A 40 -25.52 -11.95 9.87
C ASP A 40 -24.40 -11.17 9.13
N PRO A 41 -24.06 -9.94 9.56
CA PRO A 41 -22.95 -9.17 8.99
C PRO A 41 -21.63 -9.95 9.02
N GLY A 42 -20.85 -9.82 7.94
CA GLY A 42 -19.56 -10.52 7.80
C GLY A 42 -19.64 -12.00 7.41
N GLN A 43 -20.82 -12.56 7.12
CA GLN A 43 -20.92 -13.90 6.50
C GLN A 43 -20.79 -13.82 4.95
N PRO A 44 -20.19 -14.83 4.30
CA PRO A 44 -20.26 -14.96 2.83
C PRO A 44 -21.70 -15.12 2.36
N VAL A 45 -22.11 -14.31 1.37
CA VAL A 45 -23.47 -14.37 0.82
C VAL A 45 -23.60 -15.59 -0.11
N ASP A 46 -24.37 -16.60 0.30
CA ASP A 46 -24.51 -17.87 -0.43
C ASP A 46 -25.22 -17.70 -1.79
N ILE A 47 -24.45 -17.78 -2.89
CA ILE A 47 -24.99 -17.72 -4.25
C ILE A 47 -24.26 -18.71 -5.18
N ALA A 48 -24.94 -19.83 -5.46
CA ALA A 48 -24.86 -20.69 -6.66
C ALA A 48 -23.46 -21.05 -7.24
N THR A 49 -23.17 -22.36 -7.23
CA THR A 49 -22.05 -23.10 -7.83
C THR A 49 -21.12 -22.33 -8.80
N PRO A 50 -19.78 -22.36 -8.62
CA PRO A 50 -18.80 -21.60 -9.42
C PRO A 50 -18.98 -21.64 -10.95
N ALA A 51 -19.44 -22.79 -11.49
CA ALA A 51 -19.74 -22.96 -12.91
C ALA A 51 -20.76 -21.94 -13.47
N ILE A 52 -21.66 -21.39 -12.64
CA ILE A 52 -22.66 -20.39 -13.05
C ILE A 52 -22.06 -18.97 -13.06
N GLN A 53 -21.13 -18.66 -12.15
CA GLN A 53 -20.40 -17.39 -12.18
C GLN A 53 -19.45 -17.32 -13.38
N ALA A 54 -18.66 -18.39 -13.62
CA ALA A 54 -17.78 -18.48 -14.79
C ALA A 54 -18.56 -18.31 -16.12
N LEU A 55 -19.78 -18.85 -16.20
CA LEU A 55 -20.65 -18.70 -17.38
C LEU A 55 -21.18 -17.26 -17.53
N ASN A 56 -21.46 -16.55 -16.43
CA ASN A 56 -21.94 -15.16 -16.47
C ASN A 56 -20.81 -14.16 -16.78
N ALA A 57 -19.59 -14.38 -16.27
CA ALA A 57 -18.41 -13.60 -16.64
C ALA A 57 -18.11 -13.70 -18.14
N LEU A 58 -18.23 -14.90 -18.72
CA LEU A 58 -18.04 -15.15 -20.15
C LEU A 58 -19.00 -14.37 -21.06
N VAL A 59 -20.19 -13.99 -20.56
CA VAL A 59 -21.17 -13.19 -21.33
C VAL A 59 -20.76 -11.71 -21.39
N GLN A 60 -19.95 -11.22 -20.45
CA GLN A 60 -19.34 -9.88 -20.54
C GLN A 60 -18.05 -9.89 -21.36
N GLY A 61 -17.30 -10.99 -21.38
CA GLY A 61 -16.03 -11.17 -22.12
C GLY A 61 -16.12 -11.32 -23.65
N LEU A 62 -17.19 -10.84 -24.31
CA LEU A 62 -17.44 -11.07 -25.75
C LEU A 62 -16.41 -10.43 -26.74
N PHE A 63 -15.34 -9.82 -26.24
CA PHE A 63 -14.28 -9.20 -27.05
C PHE A 63 -12.83 -9.58 -26.67
N ASN A 64 -12.59 -10.32 -25.57
CA ASN A 64 -11.26 -10.82 -25.20
C ASN A 64 -11.37 -12.23 -24.63
N SER A 65 -10.75 -13.21 -25.29
CA SER A 65 -10.90 -14.65 -24.99
C SER A 65 -10.14 -15.12 -23.75
N ASP A 66 -9.20 -14.32 -23.26
CA ASP A 66 -8.12 -14.79 -22.40
C ASP A 66 -8.25 -14.31 -20.94
N ILE A 67 -9.28 -13.49 -20.63
CA ILE A 67 -9.59 -13.01 -19.28
C ILE A 67 -10.66 -13.89 -18.62
N VAL A 68 -10.41 -14.32 -17.38
CA VAL A 68 -11.38 -15.07 -16.56
C VAL A 68 -11.78 -14.25 -15.34
N GLY A 69 -13.09 -13.98 -15.22
CA GLY A 69 -13.67 -13.21 -14.13
C GLY A 69 -14.14 -14.08 -12.96
N GLN A 70 -13.80 -13.69 -11.72
CA GLN A 70 -14.32 -14.32 -10.49
C GLN A 70 -14.60 -13.26 -9.42
N THR A 71 -15.81 -13.23 -8.87
CA THR A 71 -16.23 -12.23 -7.87
C THR A 71 -16.55 -12.85 -6.52
N SER A 72 -15.80 -12.45 -5.49
CA SER A 72 -16.13 -12.68 -4.08
C SER A 72 -16.95 -11.52 -3.51
N LYS A 73 -17.82 -11.78 -2.54
CA LYS A 73 -18.72 -10.79 -1.93
C LYS A 73 -18.90 -10.99 -0.44
N VAL A 74 -19.02 -9.88 0.30
CA VAL A 74 -19.31 -9.85 1.74
C VAL A 74 -20.40 -8.84 2.04
N LEU A 75 -21.18 -9.09 3.10
CA LEU A 75 -22.14 -8.14 3.63
C LEU A 75 -21.45 -7.26 4.69
N GLY A 76 -21.41 -5.96 4.47
CA GLY A 76 -20.82 -4.99 5.39
C GLY A 76 -21.65 -4.77 6.67
N GLY A 77 -21.06 -4.11 7.67
CA GLY A 77 -21.75 -3.76 8.92
C GLY A 77 -22.96 -2.81 8.72
N ASP A 78 -22.98 -2.07 7.61
CA ASP A 78 -24.08 -1.20 7.18
C ASP A 78 -25.23 -1.94 6.46
N GLY A 79 -25.02 -3.20 6.07
CA GLY A 79 -25.94 -4.02 5.30
C GLY A 79 -25.81 -3.89 3.77
N GLU A 80 -24.82 -3.16 3.26
CA GLU A 80 -24.52 -3.11 1.82
C GLU A 80 -23.58 -4.26 1.39
N THR A 81 -23.63 -4.62 0.10
CA THR A 81 -22.81 -5.71 -0.44
C THR A 81 -21.52 -5.19 -1.05
N TYR A 82 -20.41 -5.49 -0.40
CA TYR A 82 -19.06 -5.22 -0.87
C TYR A 82 -18.55 -6.38 -1.71
N TRP A 83 -17.68 -6.08 -2.67
CA TRP A 83 -17.21 -7.08 -3.62
C TRP A 83 -15.79 -6.80 -4.11
N LEU A 84 -15.18 -7.89 -4.57
CA LEU A 84 -13.89 -7.91 -5.22
C LEU A 84 -14.02 -8.80 -6.45
N THR A 85 -13.58 -8.31 -7.61
CA THR A 85 -13.62 -9.07 -8.87
C THR A 85 -12.21 -9.22 -9.42
N ASN A 86 -11.76 -10.47 -9.52
CA ASN A 86 -10.56 -10.88 -10.22
C ASN A 86 -10.78 -10.83 -11.74
N HIS A 87 -9.77 -10.41 -12.49
CA HIS A 87 -9.72 -10.38 -13.95
C HIS A 87 -8.43 -11.08 -14.38
N LEU A 88 -8.42 -12.42 -14.24
CA LEU A 88 -7.25 -13.28 -14.39
C LEU A 88 -6.86 -13.45 -15.86
N ARG A 89 -5.57 -13.29 -16.17
CA ARG A 89 -4.99 -13.54 -17.50
C ARG A 89 -4.64 -15.01 -17.68
N SER A 90 -5.57 -15.78 -18.23
CA SER A 90 -5.38 -17.21 -18.52
C SER A 90 -4.35 -17.51 -19.62
N ASP A 91 -3.88 -16.47 -20.33
CA ASP A 91 -2.72 -16.52 -21.24
C ASP A 91 -1.37 -16.37 -20.53
N LEU A 92 -1.36 -16.01 -19.24
CA LEU A 92 -0.15 -15.85 -18.41
C LEU A 92 -0.11 -16.75 -17.17
N VAL A 93 -1.26 -17.22 -16.68
CA VAL A 93 -1.34 -18.10 -15.49
C VAL A 93 -1.21 -19.58 -15.90
N PRO A 94 -0.39 -20.39 -15.20
CA PRO A 94 -0.28 -21.82 -15.45
C PRO A 94 -1.62 -22.57 -15.35
N THR A 95 -1.80 -23.61 -16.18
CA THR A 95 -3.00 -24.46 -16.17
C THR A 95 -3.31 -25.06 -14.79
N THR A 96 -2.29 -25.40 -14.01
CA THR A 96 -2.41 -25.96 -12.64
C THR A 96 -3.08 -24.97 -11.70
N ALA A 97 -2.59 -23.74 -11.61
CA ALA A 97 -3.23 -22.69 -10.81
C ALA A 97 -4.69 -22.42 -11.25
N LEU A 98 -4.99 -22.46 -12.56
CA LEU A 98 -6.38 -22.38 -13.05
C LEU A 98 -7.25 -23.60 -12.67
N GLN A 99 -6.65 -24.79 -12.52
CA GLN A 99 -7.34 -25.99 -12.04
C GLN A 99 -7.63 -25.90 -10.54
N ASP A 100 -6.70 -25.42 -9.73
CA ASP A 100 -6.84 -25.27 -8.28
C ASP A 100 -7.87 -24.20 -7.91
N LEU A 101 -8.04 -23.19 -8.77
CA LEU A 101 -9.17 -22.24 -8.73
C LEU A 101 -10.52 -22.84 -9.16
N GLY A 102 -10.58 -24.11 -9.56
CA GLY A 102 -11.79 -24.79 -10.03
C GLY A 102 -12.22 -24.42 -11.46
N LEU A 103 -11.41 -23.65 -12.19
CA LEU A 103 -11.72 -23.18 -13.55
C LEU A 103 -11.35 -24.22 -14.62
N GLY A 104 -10.54 -25.23 -14.26
CA GLY A 104 -10.01 -26.25 -15.16
C GLY A 104 -11.04 -27.08 -15.95
N GLU A 105 -12.25 -27.30 -15.44
CA GLU A 105 -13.31 -28.00 -16.18
C GLU A 105 -14.10 -27.09 -17.14
N ALA A 106 -14.09 -25.77 -16.92
CA ALA A 106 -14.77 -24.82 -17.79
C ALA A 106 -13.97 -24.61 -19.09
N ILE A 107 -12.66 -24.40 -18.98
CA ILE A 107 -11.78 -23.99 -20.10
C ILE A 107 -11.84 -24.92 -21.34
N PRO A 108 -11.86 -26.27 -21.23
CA PRO A 108 -12.00 -27.16 -22.38
C PRO A 108 -13.32 -26.99 -23.15
N ASN A 109 -14.41 -26.65 -22.45
CA ASN A 109 -15.75 -26.49 -23.03
C ASN A 109 -15.95 -25.14 -23.73
N LEU A 110 -15.05 -24.18 -23.49
CA LEU A 110 -15.12 -22.81 -24.00
C LEU A 110 -14.43 -22.62 -25.36
N GLY A 111 -13.78 -23.66 -25.90
CA GLY A 111 -13.05 -23.58 -27.18
C GLY A 111 -11.70 -22.86 -27.10
N LEU A 112 -11.31 -22.40 -25.90
CA LEU A 112 -9.99 -21.86 -25.57
C LEU A 112 -8.90 -22.96 -25.50
N GLY A 113 -9.31 -24.23 -25.53
CA GLY A 113 -8.43 -25.39 -25.39
C GLY A 113 -7.64 -25.75 -26.66
N GLY A 114 -6.39 -25.29 -26.74
CA GLY A 114 -5.32 -26.04 -27.40
C GLY A 114 -5.04 -27.33 -26.61
N GLY A 115 -4.97 -28.48 -27.30
CA GLY A 115 -5.13 -29.77 -26.62
C GLY A 115 -3.96 -30.23 -25.74
N SER A 116 -4.00 -29.93 -24.44
CA SER A 116 -3.59 -30.81 -23.30
C SER A 116 -3.98 -30.23 -21.92
N ALA A 117 -5.18 -29.61 -21.79
CA ALA A 117 -5.58 -28.74 -20.67
C ALA A 117 -4.63 -27.54 -20.50
N GLY A 118 -5.05 -26.31 -20.24
CA GLY A 118 -6.33 -25.76 -19.81
C GLY A 118 -6.00 -24.34 -19.33
N GLY A 119 -5.28 -23.61 -20.17
CA GLY A 119 -4.53 -22.37 -19.91
C GLY A 119 -3.55 -22.18 -21.07
N GLY A 120 -3.22 -20.93 -21.43
CA GLY A 120 -2.34 -20.65 -22.58
C GLY A 120 -0.87 -21.02 -22.33
N VAL A 121 -0.48 -21.07 -21.05
CA VAL A 121 0.87 -21.38 -20.59
C VAL A 121 0.94 -22.86 -20.15
N PRO A 122 1.85 -23.66 -20.72
CA PRO A 122 2.21 -24.96 -20.14
C PRO A 122 2.74 -24.77 -18.72
N ASP A 123 2.42 -25.70 -17.82
CA ASP A 123 3.06 -25.78 -16.50
C ASP A 123 4.60 -25.74 -16.67
N ASP A 124 5.24 -24.71 -16.10
CA ASP A 124 6.70 -24.53 -16.17
C ASP A 124 7.43 -25.27 -15.03
N GLY A 125 6.67 -25.96 -14.17
CA GLY A 125 7.16 -26.75 -13.04
C GLY A 125 7.64 -25.89 -11.87
N LYS A 126 7.32 -24.59 -11.85
CA LYS A 126 7.68 -23.67 -10.78
C LYS A 126 6.50 -23.39 -9.87
N ARG A 127 6.84 -23.12 -8.62
CA ARG A 127 5.97 -22.43 -7.68
C ARG A 127 6.10 -20.93 -7.89
N HIS A 128 5.01 -20.20 -7.69
CA HIS A 128 4.99 -18.79 -8.00
C HIS A 128 4.97 -17.90 -6.76
N GLU A 129 5.75 -16.85 -6.85
CA GLU A 129 5.68 -15.69 -5.98
C GLU A 129 5.13 -14.52 -6.78
N TYR A 130 4.28 -13.75 -6.14
CA TYR A 130 3.64 -12.59 -6.71
C TYR A 130 3.97 -11.34 -5.91
N LEU A 131 4.01 -10.21 -6.61
CA LEU A 131 3.94 -8.89 -6.00
C LEU A 131 2.49 -8.43 -6.11
N VAL A 132 1.78 -8.37 -4.99
CA VAL A 132 0.44 -7.74 -4.92
C VAL A 132 0.66 -6.26 -4.66
N VAL A 133 0.15 -5.40 -5.54
CA VAL A 133 0.29 -3.94 -5.49
C VAL A 133 -1.10 -3.33 -5.31
N TRP A 134 -1.29 -2.50 -4.30
CA TRP A 134 -2.53 -1.75 -4.08
C TRP A 134 -2.47 -0.43 -4.87
N ALA A 135 -3.40 -0.22 -5.80
CA ALA A 135 -3.32 0.87 -6.76
C ALA A 135 -4.65 1.61 -6.96
N GLY A 136 -4.59 2.94 -6.92
CA GLY A 136 -5.73 3.81 -7.21
C GLY A 136 -5.91 4.02 -8.70
N ASP A 137 -7.15 4.08 -9.18
CA ASP A 137 -7.45 4.50 -10.56
C ASP A 137 -7.45 6.05 -10.68
N ASN A 138 -7.70 6.59 -11.86
CA ASN A 138 -7.88 8.03 -12.08
C ASN A 138 -9.05 8.59 -11.26
N ASN A 139 -8.71 9.33 -10.21
CA ASN A 139 -9.68 10.04 -9.40
C ASN A 139 -10.25 11.25 -10.18
N VAL A 140 -11.46 11.68 -9.83
CA VAL A 140 -12.09 12.87 -10.38
C VAL A 140 -11.26 14.14 -10.12
N LEU A 141 -10.39 14.09 -9.11
CA LEU A 141 -9.52 15.17 -8.66
C LEU A 141 -8.20 15.28 -9.45
N ASP A 142 -7.85 14.27 -10.25
CA ASP A 142 -6.70 14.33 -11.18
C ASP A 142 -7.00 15.22 -12.41
N ARG A 143 -8.23 15.74 -12.49
CA ARG A 143 -8.73 16.54 -13.61
C ARG A 143 -8.47 18.02 -13.37
N THR A 144 -7.88 18.69 -14.35
CA THR A 144 -7.72 20.15 -14.29
C THR A 144 -9.07 20.86 -14.24
N GLY A 145 -9.11 22.09 -13.73
CA GLY A 145 -10.35 22.90 -13.68
C GLY A 145 -11.04 23.18 -15.03
N LYS A 146 -10.42 22.82 -16.17
CA LYS A 146 -11.07 22.82 -17.50
C LYS A 146 -11.73 21.48 -17.85
N GLN A 147 -11.30 20.38 -17.25
CA GLN A 147 -11.88 19.04 -17.40
C GLN A 147 -13.05 18.81 -16.41
N LEU A 148 -13.06 19.53 -15.27
CA LEU A 148 -14.15 19.48 -14.28
C LEU A 148 -15.50 20.05 -14.78
N THR A 149 -15.58 20.67 -15.97
CA THR A 149 -16.82 21.31 -16.46
C THR A 149 -17.92 20.35 -16.88
N ASN A 150 -17.63 19.05 -16.94
CA ASN A 150 -18.54 18.01 -17.44
C ASN A 150 -18.89 16.96 -16.37
N LEU A 151 -18.57 17.23 -15.10
CA LEU A 151 -18.94 16.34 -14.01
C LEU A 151 -20.45 16.43 -13.72
N PRO A 152 -21.12 15.30 -13.41
CA PRO A 152 -22.49 15.33 -12.92
C PRO A 152 -22.53 15.97 -11.52
N ASP A 153 -23.62 16.69 -11.21
CA ASP A 153 -23.80 17.37 -9.91
C ASP A 153 -23.82 16.42 -8.70
N VAL A 154 -23.99 15.11 -8.94
CA VAL A 154 -23.91 14.02 -7.97
C VAL A 154 -23.26 12.82 -8.66
N VAL A 155 -22.26 12.20 -8.03
CA VAL A 155 -21.75 10.88 -8.43
C VAL A 155 -22.64 9.82 -7.80
N THR A 156 -23.18 8.90 -8.61
CA THR A 156 -24.05 7.81 -8.17
C THR A 156 -23.50 6.47 -8.65
N PRO A 157 -23.84 5.33 -8.02
CA PRO A 157 -23.29 4.02 -8.39
C PRO A 157 -23.55 3.60 -9.86
N ASP A 158 -24.56 4.17 -10.52
CA ASP A 158 -24.85 3.93 -11.94
C ASP A 158 -24.05 4.82 -12.90
N LEU A 159 -23.28 5.80 -12.40
CA LEU A 159 -22.30 6.55 -13.17
C LEU A 159 -20.91 5.88 -13.15
N LEU A 160 -20.62 5.08 -12.13
CA LEU A 160 -19.43 4.22 -12.12
C LEU A 160 -19.38 3.40 -13.41
N GLY A 161 -18.24 3.46 -14.09
CA GLY A 161 -18.00 2.68 -15.30
C GLY A 161 -18.46 3.28 -16.64
N LYS A 162 -18.66 4.61 -16.78
CA LYS A 162 -19.16 5.22 -18.04
C LYS A 162 -18.35 6.40 -18.59
N GLY A 163 -17.50 6.13 -19.59
CA GLY A 163 -16.74 7.14 -20.34
C GLY A 163 -15.51 7.63 -19.58
N ASP A 164 -15.06 8.87 -19.82
CA ASP A 164 -14.03 9.55 -19.01
C ASP A 164 -14.55 9.76 -17.56
N GLN A 165 -14.68 8.72 -16.74
CA GLN A 165 -15.23 8.78 -15.37
C GLN A 165 -14.43 7.88 -14.42
N ILE A 166 -14.64 8.07 -13.11
CA ILE A 166 -13.99 7.34 -12.03
C ILE A 166 -14.20 5.82 -12.25
N GLY A 167 -13.11 5.07 -12.39
CA GLY A 167 -13.14 3.61 -12.40
C GLY A 167 -12.83 3.02 -11.01
N PRO A 168 -12.79 1.69 -10.91
CA PRO A 168 -12.59 0.99 -9.64
C PRO A 168 -11.10 0.93 -9.27
N ASP A 169 -10.78 1.26 -8.02
CA ASP A 169 -9.48 0.96 -7.44
C ASP A 169 -9.24 -0.57 -7.43
N PHE A 170 -7.97 -0.99 -7.52
CA PHE A 170 -7.66 -2.41 -7.72
C PHE A 170 -6.31 -2.84 -7.16
N PHE A 171 -6.22 -4.14 -6.84
CA PHE A 171 -4.93 -4.79 -6.63
C PHE A 171 -4.39 -5.30 -7.98
N ALA A 172 -3.18 -4.92 -8.36
CA ALA A 172 -2.45 -5.56 -9.45
C ALA A 172 -1.66 -6.75 -8.87
N VAL A 173 -1.86 -7.95 -9.40
CA VAL A 173 -1.06 -9.12 -9.05
C VAL A 173 -0.05 -9.33 -10.17
N VAL A 174 1.23 -9.15 -9.84
CA VAL A 174 2.36 -9.26 -10.77
C VAL A 174 3.13 -10.54 -10.47
N ASP A 175 3.53 -11.30 -11.49
CA ASP A 175 4.41 -12.44 -11.27
C ASP A 175 5.85 -11.98 -10.98
N ALA A 176 6.33 -12.26 -9.76
CA ALA A 176 7.66 -11.95 -9.25
C ALA A 176 8.60 -13.17 -9.30
N THR A 177 8.17 -14.29 -9.90
CA THR A 177 8.93 -15.54 -9.98
C THR A 177 10.09 -15.42 -10.97
N LYS A 178 11.31 -15.18 -10.46
CA LYS A 178 12.48 -14.88 -11.31
C LYS A 178 12.73 -15.97 -12.37
N GLY A 179 12.64 -15.56 -13.63
CA GLY A 179 12.82 -16.42 -14.80
C GLY A 179 11.65 -17.33 -15.16
N SER A 180 10.44 -17.13 -14.61
CA SER A 180 9.20 -17.63 -15.25
C SER A 180 8.99 -16.93 -16.61
N ALA A 181 8.07 -17.42 -17.44
CA ALA A 181 7.70 -16.76 -18.70
C ALA A 181 6.83 -15.49 -18.51
N SER A 182 6.31 -15.29 -17.30
CA SER A 182 5.41 -14.21 -16.88
C SER A 182 6.07 -13.19 -15.94
N TYR A 183 7.34 -13.38 -15.57
CA TYR A 183 8.09 -12.47 -14.70
C TYR A 183 7.99 -11.01 -15.16
N GLY A 184 7.56 -10.13 -14.25
CA GLY A 184 7.36 -8.71 -14.53
C GLY A 184 6.04 -8.35 -15.22
N LYS A 185 5.10 -9.29 -15.39
CA LYS A 185 3.79 -9.03 -16.03
C LYS A 185 2.66 -9.02 -15.00
N VAL A 186 1.66 -8.20 -15.25
CA VAL A 186 0.39 -8.24 -14.49
C VAL A 186 -0.40 -9.47 -14.94
N VAL A 187 -0.57 -10.44 -14.03
CA VAL A 187 -1.30 -11.71 -14.28
C VAL A 187 -2.76 -11.65 -13.82
N ASN A 188 -3.10 -10.70 -12.97
CA ASN A 188 -4.46 -10.43 -12.51
C ASN A 188 -4.59 -8.93 -12.18
N THR A 189 -5.75 -8.34 -12.44
CA THR A 189 -6.16 -7.12 -11.72
C THR A 189 -7.43 -7.41 -10.96
N VAL A 190 -7.53 -6.86 -9.77
CA VAL A 190 -8.52 -7.26 -8.77
C VAL A 190 -9.24 -6.01 -8.28
N THR A 191 -10.31 -5.65 -9.00
CA THR A 191 -11.11 -4.44 -8.77
C THR A 191 -11.98 -4.58 -7.53
N VAL A 192 -12.04 -3.55 -6.68
CA VAL A 192 -12.95 -3.48 -5.53
C VAL A 192 -14.24 -2.70 -5.84
N GLY A 193 -15.25 -2.87 -5.00
CA GLY A 193 -16.42 -1.99 -4.98
C GLY A 193 -17.39 -2.33 -3.83
N PRO A 194 -18.51 -1.59 -3.70
CA PRO A 194 -18.98 -0.52 -4.59
C PRO A 194 -18.28 0.84 -4.39
N LEU A 195 -17.39 0.96 -3.41
CA LEU A 195 -16.61 2.17 -3.14
C LEU A 195 -15.56 2.42 -4.23
N VAL A 196 -15.35 3.70 -4.53
CA VAL A 196 -14.34 4.21 -5.49
C VAL A 196 -13.72 5.49 -4.92
N GLU A 197 -12.61 5.94 -5.50
CA GLU A 197 -11.77 7.01 -4.94
C GLU A 197 -11.34 6.69 -3.50
N ASN A 198 -11.01 5.42 -3.23
CA ASN A 198 -10.61 4.97 -1.90
C ASN A 198 -9.29 5.64 -1.43
N GLU A 199 -8.48 6.11 -2.39
CA GLU A 199 -7.08 6.46 -2.22
C GLU A 199 -6.29 5.28 -1.61
N PRO A 200 -6.07 4.20 -2.41
CA PRO A 200 -5.20 3.08 -2.05
C PRO A 200 -3.86 3.52 -1.49
N HIS A 201 -3.57 3.10 -0.25
CA HIS A 201 -2.37 3.51 0.47
C HIS A 201 -1.65 2.30 1.05
N HIS A 202 -1.46 2.20 2.36
CA HIS A 202 -0.65 1.13 2.96
C HIS A 202 -1.38 -0.22 3.05
N MET A 203 -0.57 -1.26 3.10
CA MET A 203 -0.90 -2.62 3.54
C MET A 203 0.02 -2.96 4.71
N GLN A 204 0.08 -4.22 5.16
CA GLN A 204 1.19 -4.63 6.02
C GLN A 204 2.55 -4.56 5.32
N TYR A 205 3.65 -4.54 6.08
CA TYR A 205 5.02 -4.40 5.55
C TYR A 205 5.63 -5.71 5.03
N ILE A 206 5.20 -6.84 5.60
CA ILE A 206 5.74 -8.18 5.34
C ILE A 206 4.56 -9.16 5.37
N TRP A 207 4.57 -10.15 4.48
CA TRP A 207 3.61 -11.25 4.49
C TRP A 207 4.26 -12.53 5.04
N HIS A 208 3.47 -13.32 5.77
CA HIS A 208 3.84 -14.63 6.30
C HIS A 208 2.81 -15.66 5.83
N LYS A 209 3.18 -16.93 5.82
CA LYS A 209 2.27 -18.02 5.41
C LYS A 209 0.92 -17.95 6.16
N GLY A 210 -0.19 -18.01 5.43
CA GLY A 210 -1.55 -17.93 5.96
C GLY A 210 -2.04 -16.53 6.35
N ASN A 211 -1.23 -15.47 6.16
CA ASN A 211 -1.68 -14.11 6.43
C ASN A 211 -2.68 -13.65 5.37
N ASN A 212 -3.77 -13.03 5.83
CA ASN A 212 -4.60 -12.18 4.97
C ASN A 212 -3.86 -10.86 4.69
N ILE A 213 -4.14 -10.23 3.56
CA ILE A 213 -3.72 -8.85 3.30
C ILE A 213 -4.74 -7.91 3.95
N PHE A 214 -4.26 -6.95 4.74
CA PHE A 214 -5.05 -5.84 5.27
C PHE A 214 -4.63 -4.60 4.47
N ALA A 215 -5.58 -3.90 3.85
CA ALA A 215 -5.31 -2.80 2.92
C ALA A 215 -6.23 -1.60 3.18
N GLY A 216 -5.62 -0.43 3.41
CA GLY A 216 -6.33 0.81 3.75
C GLY A 216 -6.79 1.61 2.53
N GLY A 217 -7.97 2.21 2.64
CA GLY A 217 -8.44 3.29 1.77
C GLY A 217 -8.57 4.59 2.57
N LEU A 218 -7.66 5.55 2.38
CA LEU A 218 -7.59 6.77 3.20
C LEU A 218 -8.82 7.69 3.07
N PHE A 219 -9.45 7.74 1.90
CA PHE A 219 -10.55 8.68 1.63
C PHE A 219 -11.92 8.10 1.98
N THR A 220 -12.09 6.78 1.80
CA THR A 220 -13.33 6.06 2.07
C THR A 220 -13.39 5.44 3.46
N ASP A 221 -12.25 5.43 4.16
CA ASP A 221 -12.14 5.04 5.57
C ASP A 221 -12.52 3.58 5.81
N VAL A 222 -11.94 2.70 4.98
CA VAL A 222 -12.17 1.26 5.00
C VAL A 222 -10.86 0.48 5.06
N THR A 223 -10.89 -0.64 5.78
CA THR A 223 -9.86 -1.69 5.66
C THR A 223 -10.44 -2.87 4.88
N TYR A 224 -9.88 -3.17 3.71
CA TYR A 224 -10.15 -4.40 2.98
C TYR A 224 -9.32 -5.55 3.56
N VAL A 225 -9.92 -6.72 3.76
CA VAL A 225 -9.20 -7.93 4.17
C VAL A 225 -9.33 -9.01 3.10
N LEU A 226 -8.19 -9.46 2.57
CA LEU A 226 -8.09 -10.34 1.42
C LEU A 226 -7.40 -11.66 1.79
N ASP A 227 -8.02 -12.77 1.39
CA ASP A 227 -7.41 -14.10 1.43
C ASP A 227 -6.44 -14.26 0.25
N THR A 228 -5.21 -14.72 0.53
CA THR A 228 -4.12 -14.96 -0.45
C THR A 228 -3.84 -16.44 -0.70
N SER A 229 -4.59 -17.37 -0.08
CA SER A 229 -4.32 -18.81 -0.14
C SER A 229 -4.35 -19.41 -1.55
N LYS A 230 -5.05 -18.75 -2.49
CA LYS A 230 -5.26 -19.19 -3.89
C LYS A 230 -4.71 -18.20 -4.93
N LEU A 231 -3.57 -17.57 -4.64
CA LEU A 231 -2.87 -16.73 -5.61
C LEU A 231 -2.66 -17.45 -6.96
N PRO A 232 -2.74 -16.74 -8.10
CA PRO A 232 -2.83 -15.28 -8.24
C PRO A 232 -4.24 -14.69 -8.10
N ALA A 233 -5.26 -15.48 -7.73
CA ALA A 233 -6.55 -14.93 -7.35
C ALA A 233 -6.54 -14.44 -5.89
N LEU A 234 -7.33 -13.42 -5.61
CA LEU A 234 -7.60 -12.94 -4.25
C LEU A 234 -9.09 -13.11 -3.95
N GLU A 235 -9.44 -13.33 -2.69
CA GLU A 235 -10.84 -13.43 -2.23
C GLU A 235 -11.09 -12.40 -1.12
N LEU A 236 -12.15 -11.59 -1.27
CA LEU A 236 -12.56 -10.63 -0.25
C LEU A 236 -13.14 -11.37 0.94
N LYS A 237 -12.40 -11.38 2.03
CA LYS A 237 -12.76 -12.04 3.29
C LYS A 237 -13.64 -11.14 4.16
N HIS A 238 -13.35 -9.84 4.19
CA HIS A 238 -14.12 -8.85 4.94
C HIS A 238 -13.84 -7.41 4.47
N VAL A 239 -14.71 -6.48 4.87
CA VAL A 239 -14.46 -5.03 4.82
C VAL A 239 -14.82 -4.46 6.18
N ASN A 240 -13.84 -3.85 6.85
CA ASN A 240 -14.03 -3.05 8.05
C ASN A 240 -14.45 -1.63 7.60
N LEU A 241 -15.56 -1.13 8.12
CA LEU A 241 -16.17 0.15 7.72
C LEU A 241 -15.96 1.23 8.79
N PRO A 242 -16.17 2.53 8.47
CA PRO A 242 -16.10 3.60 9.47
C PRO A 242 -17.03 3.35 10.68
N THR A 243 -18.16 2.67 10.44
CA THR A 243 -19.11 2.26 11.48
C THR A 243 -18.57 1.21 12.46
N ASP A 244 -17.48 0.54 12.12
CA ASP A 244 -16.82 -0.49 12.93
C ASP A 244 -15.62 0.08 13.74
N THR A 245 -15.20 1.32 13.47
CA THR A 245 -14.08 2.04 14.14
C THR A 245 -14.43 3.52 14.36
N LEU A 246 -15.47 3.77 15.17
CA LEU A 246 -16.07 5.10 15.35
C LEU A 246 -15.13 6.14 15.96
N CYS A 247 -14.07 5.71 16.66
CA CYS A 247 -13.10 6.60 17.31
C CYS A 247 -11.87 6.95 16.48
N GLY A 248 -11.68 6.27 15.34
CA GLY A 248 -10.66 6.55 14.35
C GLY A 248 -11.26 6.97 13.01
N SER A 249 -10.39 7.35 12.10
CA SER A 249 -10.65 7.34 10.66
C SER A 249 -9.31 7.32 9.91
N VAL A 250 -9.33 7.17 8.59
CA VAL A 250 -8.15 7.17 7.73
C VAL A 250 -7.20 6.01 8.13
N PRO A 251 -7.60 4.75 7.87
CA PRO A 251 -6.78 3.58 8.09
C PRO A 251 -5.58 3.63 7.16
N ASP A 252 -4.42 3.51 7.77
CA ASP A 252 -3.14 3.70 7.11
C ASP A 252 -2.40 2.35 7.06
N ALA A 253 -1.45 2.12 7.95
CA ALA A 253 -0.56 0.95 7.93
C ALA A 253 -0.97 -0.16 8.91
N TYR A 254 -0.46 -1.37 8.68
CA TYR A 254 -0.82 -2.56 9.45
C TYR A 254 0.39 -3.40 9.88
N TRP A 255 0.26 -4.05 11.04
CA TRP A 255 1.15 -5.12 11.46
C TRP A 255 0.33 -6.38 11.77
N VAL A 256 0.55 -7.44 10.99
CA VAL A 256 -0.11 -8.75 11.18
C VAL A 256 0.69 -9.57 12.19
N THR A 257 0.01 -10.07 13.23
CA THR A 257 0.59 -10.90 14.29
C THR A 257 0.57 -12.40 13.93
N LYS A 258 1.31 -13.22 14.67
CA LYS A 258 1.48 -14.67 14.40
C LYS A 258 0.20 -15.52 14.41
N ASP A 259 -0.89 -14.99 14.96
CA ASP A 259 -2.21 -15.61 14.96
C ASP A 259 -3.05 -15.26 13.70
N GLY A 260 -2.49 -14.48 12.77
CA GLY A 260 -3.12 -14.07 11.50
C GLY A 260 -4.01 -12.82 11.60
N SER A 261 -4.12 -12.25 12.80
CA SER A 261 -4.86 -11.02 13.11
C SER A 261 -3.96 -9.79 13.02
N ALA A 262 -4.47 -8.57 13.23
CA ALA A 262 -3.68 -7.35 12.99
C ALA A 262 -3.83 -6.25 14.05
N TYR A 263 -2.85 -5.36 14.05
CA TYR A 263 -3.01 -3.97 14.49
C TYR A 263 -2.98 -3.06 13.28
N GLY A 264 -3.89 -2.09 13.20
CA GLY A 264 -3.92 -1.04 12.19
C GLY A 264 -3.81 0.34 12.81
N THR A 265 -3.12 1.27 12.16
CA THR A 265 -3.11 2.68 12.53
C THR A 265 -4.23 3.42 11.81
N TYR A 266 -5.01 4.18 12.57
CA TYR A 266 -6.07 5.04 12.02
C TYR A 266 -5.63 6.47 12.33
N MET A 267 -5.07 7.14 11.33
CA MET A 267 -4.37 8.42 11.53
C MET A 267 -5.34 9.54 11.96
N GLY A 268 -6.57 9.48 11.46
CA GLY A 268 -7.61 10.47 11.64
C GLY A 268 -8.38 10.26 12.94
N GLY A 269 -8.90 11.36 13.49
CA GLY A 269 -9.81 11.29 14.64
C GLY A 269 -11.20 10.74 14.30
N PRO A 270 -12.08 10.61 15.30
CA PRO A 270 -13.42 10.08 15.16
C PRO A 270 -14.18 10.68 13.99
N ASP A 271 -14.86 9.85 13.20
CA ASP A 271 -15.72 10.21 12.06
C ASP A 271 -16.48 11.55 12.27
N VAL A 272 -17.17 11.64 13.41
CA VAL A 272 -17.96 12.79 13.82
C VAL A 272 -17.24 13.58 14.92
N PRO A 273 -17.06 14.91 14.78
CA PRO A 273 -16.42 15.72 15.82
C PRO A 273 -17.21 15.71 17.13
N GLY A 274 -16.52 15.46 18.24
CA GLY A 274 -17.15 15.36 19.56
C GLY A 274 -16.48 14.32 20.47
N PRO A 275 -17.16 13.88 21.54
CA PRO A 275 -16.69 12.80 22.40
C PRO A 275 -16.84 11.44 21.71
N CYS A 276 -15.74 10.69 21.60
CA CYS A 276 -15.77 9.25 21.30
C CYS A 276 -15.32 8.43 22.52
N THR A 277 -15.93 7.26 22.73
CA THR A 277 -15.64 6.38 23.87
C THR A 277 -15.02 5.10 23.36
N TYR A 278 -13.76 4.89 23.74
CA TYR A 278 -12.92 3.79 23.28
C TYR A 278 -13.30 2.48 23.98
N SER A 279 -12.71 1.38 23.50
CA SER A 279 -12.96 0.04 24.05
C SER A 279 -12.46 -0.14 25.50
N ASP A 280 -11.59 0.74 26.01
CA ASP A 280 -11.22 0.81 27.43
C ASP A 280 -12.26 1.50 28.33
N GLY A 281 -13.33 2.05 27.74
CA GLY A 281 -14.37 2.82 28.41
C GLY A 281 -14.00 4.26 28.72
N THR A 282 -12.82 4.74 28.32
CA THR A 282 -12.43 6.14 28.43
C THR A 282 -12.92 6.95 27.23
N THR A 283 -13.10 8.26 27.41
CA THR A 283 -13.57 9.17 26.37
C THR A 283 -12.45 10.13 25.96
N ARG A 284 -12.33 10.47 24.67
CA ARG A 284 -11.56 11.64 24.18
C ARG A 284 -12.45 12.53 23.34
N ILE A 285 -12.06 13.79 23.19
CA ILE A 285 -12.72 14.73 22.27
C ILE A 285 -11.91 14.77 20.98
N GLY A 286 -12.52 14.40 19.86
CA GLY A 286 -11.96 14.50 18.52
C GLY A 286 -12.52 15.68 17.73
N ASN A 287 -11.76 16.17 16.74
CA ASN A 287 -12.16 17.27 15.86
C ASN A 287 -12.76 16.81 14.51
N GLY A 288 -13.09 15.52 14.39
CA GLY A 288 -13.82 14.90 13.27
C GLY A 288 -12.93 14.08 12.33
N PHE A 289 -13.56 13.45 11.33
CA PHE A 289 -12.92 12.70 10.24
C PHE A 289 -11.59 13.28 9.76
N ALA A 290 -10.58 12.44 9.54
CA ALA A 290 -9.23 12.84 9.13
C ALA A 290 -8.55 13.84 10.10
N GLY A 291 -9.08 14.01 11.30
CA GLY A 291 -8.64 14.99 12.28
C GLY A 291 -7.66 14.40 13.30
N SER A 292 -7.82 14.77 14.57
CA SER A 292 -7.08 14.27 15.72
C SER A 292 -8.04 14.11 16.92
N PRO A 293 -7.71 13.30 17.95
CA PRO A 293 -6.64 12.30 17.98
C PRO A 293 -7.03 11.07 17.16
N GLY A 294 -6.11 10.53 16.37
CA GLY A 294 -6.25 9.18 15.81
C GLY A 294 -6.02 8.08 16.84
N GLU A 295 -5.96 6.83 16.38
CA GLU A 295 -5.96 5.66 17.27
C GLU A 295 -5.20 4.44 16.72
N LEU A 296 -5.04 3.43 17.58
CA LEU A 296 -4.59 2.10 17.22
C LEU A 296 -5.78 1.15 17.29
N VAL A 297 -6.09 0.47 16.19
CA VAL A 297 -7.18 -0.50 16.11
C VAL A 297 -6.62 -1.91 16.13
N ARG A 298 -7.21 -2.77 16.95
CA ARG A 298 -7.02 -4.22 16.94
C ARG A 298 -8.08 -4.85 16.03
N LEU A 299 -7.64 -5.59 15.03
CA LEU A 299 -8.49 -6.36 14.12
C LEU A 299 -8.25 -7.86 14.33
N ASP A 300 -9.29 -8.69 14.29
CA ASP A 300 -9.14 -10.15 14.30
C ASP A 300 -8.59 -10.68 12.96
N GLU A 301 -8.35 -11.99 12.84
CA GLU A 301 -7.84 -12.62 11.61
C GLU A 301 -8.81 -12.55 10.42
N ASN A 302 -10.02 -12.04 10.64
CA ASN A 302 -11.06 -11.83 9.65
C ASN A 302 -11.30 -10.32 9.40
N GLY A 303 -10.55 -9.40 10.00
CA GLY A 303 -10.70 -7.96 9.81
C GLY A 303 -11.74 -7.27 10.68
N LYS A 304 -12.34 -7.97 11.64
CA LYS A 304 -13.35 -7.37 12.52
C LYS A 304 -12.67 -6.60 13.66
N THR A 305 -13.18 -5.42 13.99
CA THR A 305 -12.73 -4.66 15.17
C THR A 305 -12.92 -5.46 16.46
N VAL A 306 -11.81 -5.66 17.16
CA VAL A 306 -11.74 -6.25 18.51
C VAL A 306 -11.60 -5.15 19.56
N TYR A 307 -10.80 -4.11 19.27
CA TYR A 307 -10.47 -3.06 20.22
C TYR A 307 -10.03 -1.75 19.56
N GLU A 308 -10.66 -0.65 19.95
CA GLU A 308 -10.24 0.72 19.64
C GLU A 308 -9.43 1.26 20.82
N ALA A 309 -8.13 1.55 20.62
CA ALA A 309 -7.21 2.01 21.67
C ALA A 309 -6.79 3.49 21.48
N PRO A 310 -7.03 4.37 22.46
CA PRO A 310 -6.77 5.80 22.32
C PRO A 310 -5.27 6.09 22.21
N ALA A 311 -4.83 6.62 21.06
CA ALA A 311 -3.43 7.01 20.89
C ALA A 311 -3.05 8.25 21.71
N THR A 312 -4.01 9.06 22.15
CA THR A 312 -3.74 10.22 23.03
C THR A 312 -3.88 9.89 24.52
N PRO A 313 -2.95 10.35 25.38
CA PRO A 313 -3.11 10.26 26.83
C PRO A 313 -4.32 11.08 27.33
N GLU A 314 -4.74 10.85 28.58
CA GLU A 314 -5.85 11.59 29.22
C GLU A 314 -5.55 13.08 29.43
N THR A 315 -4.28 13.45 29.53
CA THR A 315 -3.80 14.84 29.65
C THR A 315 -3.26 15.34 28.32
N ALA A 316 -3.47 16.63 28.01
CA ALA A 316 -2.89 17.27 26.83
C ALA A 316 -1.37 17.07 26.73
N GLU A 317 -0.85 16.88 25.52
CA GLU A 317 0.57 16.58 25.27
C GLU A 317 1.41 17.86 25.27
N THR A 318 1.20 18.75 24.29
CA THR A 318 1.81 20.09 24.25
C THR A 318 1.07 21.02 23.29
N GLU A 319 0.73 22.22 23.75
CA GLU A 319 0.19 23.29 22.90
C GLU A 319 1.26 23.96 22.00
N GLN A 320 2.56 23.67 22.20
CA GLN A 320 3.64 24.33 21.46
C GLN A 320 4.07 23.58 20.20
N ARG A 321 3.79 22.27 20.10
CA ARG A 321 4.23 21.42 18.96
C ARG A 321 3.10 20.56 18.36
N CYS A 322 1.86 20.68 18.85
CA CYS A 322 0.70 19.90 18.40
C CYS A 322 -0.51 20.79 18.08
N ASP A 323 -0.54 21.38 16.88
CA ASP A 323 -1.71 22.14 16.40
C ASP A 323 -2.81 21.19 15.90
N ASN A 324 -4.09 21.56 16.00
CA ASN A 324 -5.20 20.74 15.50
C ASN A 324 -6.21 21.62 14.74
N ILE A 325 -6.85 21.12 13.68
CA ILE A 325 -7.81 21.91 12.90
C ILE A 325 -9.10 21.10 12.64
N PRO A 326 -10.25 21.48 13.25
CA PRO A 326 -10.44 22.51 14.26
C PRO A 326 -9.61 22.31 15.54
N GLN A 327 -9.31 23.40 16.25
CA GLN A 327 -8.51 23.35 17.47
C GLN A 327 -9.21 22.56 18.59
N LEU A 328 -8.49 21.63 19.19
CA LEU A 328 -8.95 20.85 20.34
C LEU A 328 -8.70 21.60 21.65
N ALA A 329 -9.54 21.33 22.65
CA ALA A 329 -9.39 21.86 24.01
C ALA A 329 -8.22 21.22 24.80
N ALA A 330 -7.79 20.02 24.39
CA ALA A 330 -6.56 19.37 24.83
C ALA A 330 -5.71 19.11 23.58
N ALA A 331 -4.54 19.76 23.49
CA ALA A 331 -3.65 19.61 22.35
C ALA A 331 -3.06 18.19 22.28
N THR A 332 -3.02 17.62 21.08
CA THR A 332 -2.55 16.26 20.83
C THR A 332 -1.89 16.15 19.46
N CYS A 333 -0.75 15.47 19.43
CA CYS A 333 -0.02 15.08 18.22
C CYS A 333 -0.44 13.70 17.71
N ALA A 334 -1.46 13.06 18.31
CA ALA A 334 -1.89 11.71 17.95
C ALA A 334 -2.50 11.66 16.55
N ASN A 335 -1.69 11.21 15.59
CA ASN A 335 -2.06 10.87 14.22
C ASN A 335 -1.18 9.69 13.77
N PRO A 336 -1.39 8.50 14.37
CA PRO A 336 -0.48 7.38 14.21
C PRO A 336 -0.42 6.90 12.76
N HIS A 337 0.78 6.61 12.25
CA HIS A 337 1.06 6.30 10.84
C HIS A 337 1.79 4.97 10.73
N GLY A 338 3.12 4.96 10.57
CA GLY A 338 3.88 3.73 10.47
C GLY A 338 3.80 2.88 11.73
N ILE A 339 3.84 1.55 11.59
CA ILE A 339 3.54 0.61 12.70
C ILE A 339 4.34 -0.70 12.61
N GLN A 340 5.05 -1.07 13.68
CA GLN A 340 5.66 -2.40 13.81
C GLN A 340 5.62 -2.93 15.24
N ALA A 341 5.50 -4.25 15.40
CA ALA A 341 5.39 -4.90 16.69
C ALA A 341 6.50 -5.92 16.95
N ARG A 342 6.88 -6.04 18.22
CA ARG A 342 7.73 -7.09 18.78
C ARG A 342 6.93 -7.87 19.81
N GLU A 343 6.20 -8.88 19.32
CA GLU A 343 5.43 -9.81 20.15
C GLU A 343 6.29 -10.57 21.16
N ASP A 344 7.60 -10.76 20.92
CA ASP A 344 8.52 -11.38 21.88
C ASP A 344 8.98 -10.40 22.99
N LEU A 345 8.63 -9.12 22.87
CA LEU A 345 8.92 -8.04 23.81
C LEU A 345 7.65 -7.39 24.38
N ASP A 346 6.46 -7.95 24.09
CA ASP A 346 5.15 -7.38 24.43
C ASP A 346 5.01 -5.89 24.08
N THR A 347 5.68 -5.43 23.00
CA THR A 347 5.79 -4.01 22.67
C THR A 347 5.48 -3.74 21.20
N LEU A 348 4.70 -2.69 20.93
CA LEU A 348 4.42 -2.16 19.60
C LEU A 348 4.83 -0.68 19.51
N VAL A 349 5.26 -0.22 18.34
CA VAL A 349 5.68 1.15 18.08
C VAL A 349 4.88 1.73 16.92
N THR A 350 4.42 2.98 17.06
CA THR A 350 3.86 3.75 15.95
C THR A 350 4.49 5.14 15.87
N SER A 351 4.84 5.61 14.68
CA SER A 351 5.13 7.04 14.45
C SER A 351 3.82 7.85 14.41
N ASP A 352 3.90 9.17 14.54
CA ASP A 352 2.82 10.08 14.11
C ASP A 352 3.32 10.96 12.95
N TYR A 353 2.56 11.04 11.85
CA TYR A 353 3.00 11.75 10.64
C TYR A 353 2.43 13.18 10.53
N ASN A 354 1.11 13.33 10.35
CA ASN A 354 0.46 14.61 10.10
C ASN A 354 -1.03 14.51 10.41
N GLU A 355 -1.71 15.60 10.75
CA GLU A 355 -3.19 15.61 10.83
C GLU A 355 -3.79 15.40 9.42
N PRO A 356 -4.39 14.23 9.10
CA PRO A 356 -4.62 13.79 7.72
C PRO A 356 -5.44 14.75 6.86
N ARG A 357 -6.39 15.45 7.46
CA ARG A 357 -7.22 16.51 6.87
C ARG A 357 -6.43 17.56 6.09
N ASN A 358 -5.17 17.79 6.45
CA ASN A 358 -4.28 18.77 5.82
C ASN A 358 -3.45 18.18 4.66
N ILE A 359 -3.61 16.89 4.35
CA ILE A 359 -3.03 16.17 3.19
C ILE A 359 -4.09 15.48 2.32
N ILE A 360 -5.15 14.90 2.89
CA ILE A 360 -6.16 14.11 2.14
C ILE A 360 -7.41 14.91 1.75
N LEU A 361 -7.69 16.06 2.36
CA LEU A 361 -8.76 16.96 1.91
C LEU A 361 -8.19 18.10 1.06
N ASN A 362 -9.06 18.85 0.37
CA ASN A 362 -8.67 19.87 -0.63
C ASN A 362 -7.46 20.70 -0.18
N PRO A 363 -6.37 20.77 -0.98
CA PRO A 363 -5.07 21.27 -0.53
C PRO A 363 -5.09 22.79 -0.31
N VAL A 364 -5.56 23.19 0.87
CA VAL A 364 -5.17 24.43 1.51
C VAL A 364 -3.76 24.19 2.05
N GLN A 365 -2.82 25.07 1.71
CA GLN A 365 -1.46 25.00 2.26
C GLN A 365 -1.54 24.92 3.79
N ALA A 366 -0.98 23.85 4.37
CA ALA A 366 -1.04 23.57 5.81
C ALA A 366 -0.67 24.84 6.60
N PRO A 367 -1.61 25.43 7.36
CA PRO A 367 -1.44 26.78 7.92
C PRO A 367 -0.42 26.84 9.07
N SER A 368 0.04 25.67 9.55
CA SER A 368 1.10 25.54 10.53
C SER A 368 2.10 24.45 10.16
N SER A 369 3.33 24.60 10.68
CA SER A 369 4.35 23.55 10.65
C SER A 369 4.08 22.44 11.66
N TYR A 370 3.34 22.73 12.76
CA TYR A 370 3.09 21.80 13.87
C TYR A 370 1.91 20.83 13.67
N LEU A 371 1.27 20.88 12.49
CA LEU A 371 0.38 19.82 12.03
C LEU A 371 1.18 18.56 11.67
N ARG A 372 2.43 18.74 11.19
CA ARG A 372 3.41 17.68 10.98
C ARG A 372 3.94 17.24 12.34
N ARG A 373 3.65 15.99 12.70
CA ARG A 373 3.84 15.49 14.05
C ARG A 373 5.31 15.11 14.29
N PRO A 374 5.83 15.35 15.51
CA PRO A 374 7.19 15.02 15.90
C PRO A 374 7.25 13.91 16.95
N THR A 375 6.33 12.95 16.91
CA THR A 375 6.11 11.98 17.98
C THR A 375 6.19 10.55 17.52
N VAL A 376 6.64 9.69 18.43
CA VAL A 376 6.60 8.23 18.32
C VAL A 376 5.97 7.69 19.59
N ARG A 377 5.00 6.79 19.43
CA ARG A 377 4.23 6.15 20.50
C ARG A 377 4.72 4.73 20.71
N THR A 378 4.76 4.32 21.97
CA THR A 378 5.08 2.96 22.35
C THR A 378 3.90 2.39 23.12
N TRP A 379 3.56 1.15 22.80
CA TRP A 379 2.37 0.46 23.26
C TRP A 379 2.76 -0.83 23.98
N ASP A 380 2.06 -1.14 25.07
CA ASP A 380 2.09 -2.42 25.75
C ASP A 380 1.05 -3.34 25.10
N ILE A 381 1.50 -4.49 24.58
CA ILE A 381 0.68 -5.51 23.92
C ILE A 381 0.79 -6.88 24.61
N SER A 382 1.15 -6.90 25.90
CA SER A 382 1.17 -8.12 26.74
C SER A 382 -0.20 -8.78 26.89
N ASP A 383 -1.26 -8.01 26.64
CA ASP A 383 -2.60 -8.45 26.34
C ASP A 383 -2.89 -8.01 24.90
N GLN A 384 -2.70 -8.92 23.94
CA GLN A 384 -2.69 -8.58 22.51
C GLN A 384 -4.01 -7.96 22.04
N ASP A 385 -5.13 -8.38 22.61
CA ASP A 385 -6.45 -7.86 22.25
C ASP A 385 -6.82 -6.56 22.98
N HIS A 386 -5.98 -6.09 23.91
CA HIS A 386 -6.21 -4.86 24.70
C HIS A 386 -4.95 -3.98 24.74
N PRO A 387 -4.43 -3.52 23.58
CA PRO A 387 -3.21 -2.74 23.49
C PRO A 387 -3.35 -1.40 24.24
N LYS A 388 -2.29 -1.00 24.96
CA LYS A 388 -2.32 0.19 25.83
C LYS A 388 -1.18 1.15 25.51
N LEU A 389 -1.50 2.44 25.36
CA LEU A 389 -0.50 3.48 25.20
C LEU A 389 0.40 3.54 26.45
N LYS A 390 1.69 3.18 26.28
CA LYS A 390 2.69 3.07 27.34
C LYS A 390 3.55 4.33 27.43
N ALA A 391 3.95 4.91 26.30
CA ALA A 391 4.74 6.14 26.25
C ALA A 391 4.46 6.95 24.97
N VAL A 392 4.58 8.27 25.08
CA VAL A 392 4.67 9.20 23.95
C VAL A 392 6.04 9.85 24.02
N SER A 393 6.81 9.70 22.95
CA SER A 393 8.17 10.23 22.82
C SER A 393 8.17 11.35 21.79
N PHE A 394 8.58 12.54 22.19
CA PHE A 394 8.85 13.62 21.24
C PHE A 394 10.26 13.43 20.67
N LEU A 395 10.36 13.32 19.35
CA LEU A 395 11.64 13.32 18.65
C LEU A 395 12.35 14.66 18.92
N PRO A 396 13.64 14.63 19.31
CA PRO A 396 14.40 15.84 19.60
C PRO A 396 14.61 16.66 18.33
N ASP A 397 14.64 17.98 18.48
CA ASP A 397 15.08 18.87 17.41
C ASP A 397 16.61 18.76 17.23
N GLY A 398 17.10 18.90 15.98
CA GLY A 398 18.50 18.74 15.63
C GLY A 398 19.21 20.06 15.28
N PRO A 399 20.35 20.01 14.56
CA PRO A 399 21.21 21.18 14.34
C PRO A 399 20.65 22.25 13.37
N ARG A 400 19.60 21.95 12.60
CA ARG A 400 18.97 22.78 11.56
C ARG A 400 17.79 23.62 12.06
N VAL A 401 17.45 23.55 13.34
CA VAL A 401 16.40 24.36 14.00
C VAL A 401 16.42 25.83 13.56
N GLY A 402 15.23 26.39 13.32
CA GLY A 402 15.06 27.79 12.97
C GLY A 402 15.43 28.17 11.54
N LYS A 403 15.88 27.23 10.69
CA LYS A 403 16.08 27.49 9.24
C LYS A 403 14.76 27.55 8.48
N VAL A 404 14.00 26.46 8.54
CA VAL A 404 12.67 26.32 7.91
C VAL A 404 11.82 25.43 8.81
N ALA A 405 10.83 26.01 9.49
CA ALA A 405 10.13 25.33 10.61
C ALA A 405 9.43 24.01 10.27
N HIS A 406 9.03 23.80 9.01
CA HIS A 406 8.42 22.53 8.55
C HIS A 406 9.45 21.51 8.04
N GLN A 407 10.75 21.85 8.03
CA GLN A 407 11.88 21.02 7.59
C GLN A 407 12.95 20.88 8.69
N GLU A 408 12.56 21.16 9.93
CA GLU A 408 13.31 20.78 11.13
C GLU A 408 13.25 19.25 11.28
N GLU A 409 14.29 18.67 11.85
CA GLU A 409 14.56 17.23 11.87
C GLU A 409 13.39 16.37 12.36
N PRO A 410 12.62 16.74 13.39
CA PRO A 410 11.53 15.90 13.88
C PRO A 410 10.22 16.11 13.10
N ARG A 411 10.20 16.83 11.97
CA ARG A 411 8.94 17.18 11.29
C ARG A 411 8.41 16.05 10.41
N ALA A 412 7.23 15.56 10.76
CA ALA A 412 6.46 14.55 10.04
C ALA A 412 7.14 13.18 10.12
N ALA A 413 7.08 12.54 11.30
CA ALA A 413 7.60 11.19 11.50
C ALA A 413 6.77 10.19 10.68
N MET A 414 7.37 9.63 9.64
CA MET A 414 6.67 8.90 8.58
C MET A 414 6.56 7.42 8.98
N GLU A 415 7.54 6.59 8.63
CA GLU A 415 7.58 5.21 9.09
C GLU A 415 8.23 5.06 10.47
N THR A 416 8.09 3.85 11.00
CA THR A 416 8.90 3.33 12.08
C THR A 416 9.19 1.87 11.81
N THR A 417 10.38 1.41 12.18
CA THR A 417 10.76 0.01 12.04
C THR A 417 11.47 -0.51 13.28
N VAL A 418 11.17 -1.74 13.67
CA VAL A 418 11.81 -2.42 14.80
C VAL A 418 13.01 -3.22 14.33
N THR A 419 13.99 -3.38 15.22
CA THR A 419 14.96 -4.48 15.12
C THR A 419 14.24 -5.83 15.24
N ASN A 420 14.72 -6.87 14.57
CA ASN A 420 14.05 -8.15 14.33
C ASN A 420 14.66 -9.33 15.11
N LEU A 421 15.88 -9.18 15.64
CA LEU A 421 16.57 -10.23 16.37
C LEU A 421 16.28 -10.16 17.88
N PRO A 422 16.12 -11.29 18.60
CA PRO A 422 15.80 -11.29 20.03
C PRO A 422 16.83 -10.60 20.94
N SER A 423 18.09 -10.46 20.49
CA SER A 423 19.13 -9.71 21.20
C SER A 423 18.97 -8.20 21.11
N HIS A 424 18.21 -7.71 20.13
CA HIS A 424 17.99 -6.29 19.90
C HIS A 424 16.59 -5.90 20.36
N LYS A 425 16.50 -4.70 20.94
CA LYS A 425 15.25 -4.08 21.41
C LYS A 425 15.06 -2.68 20.83
N GLY A 426 15.82 -2.36 19.79
CA GLY A 426 15.83 -1.04 19.20
C GLY A 426 14.68 -0.85 18.22
N ALA A 427 14.33 0.41 17.98
CA ALA A 427 13.50 0.83 16.86
C ALA A 427 14.04 2.11 16.25
N PHE A 428 13.72 2.30 14.97
CA PHE A 428 14.01 3.50 14.19
C PHE A 428 12.71 4.21 13.81
N ALA A 429 12.78 5.50 13.58
CA ALA A 429 11.71 6.31 13.00
C ALA A 429 12.34 7.43 12.19
N GLU A 430 11.94 7.60 10.95
CA GLU A 430 12.41 8.68 10.08
C GLU A 430 11.35 9.76 9.89
N THR A 431 11.79 10.89 9.35
CA THR A 431 10.93 12.04 9.13
C THR A 431 10.92 12.44 7.66
N MET A 432 9.74 12.52 7.05
CA MET A 432 9.60 12.85 5.64
C MET A 432 10.07 14.27 5.35
N GLN A 433 9.62 15.23 6.16
CA GLN A 433 9.88 16.65 5.95
C GLN A 433 11.13 17.11 6.69
N GLY A 434 11.44 16.51 7.84
CA GLY A 434 12.71 16.69 8.51
C GLY A 434 13.88 16.09 7.71
N GLY A 435 13.73 14.91 7.11
CA GLY A 435 14.81 14.22 6.41
C GLY A 435 15.90 13.76 7.39
N ALA A 436 15.47 13.19 8.53
CA ALA A 436 16.33 12.65 9.57
C ALA A 436 15.83 11.25 9.98
N ILE A 437 16.73 10.40 10.47
CA ILE A 437 16.44 9.07 11.02
C ILE A 437 16.84 9.07 12.48
N TYR A 438 15.89 8.68 13.32
CA TYR A 438 16.05 8.56 14.76
C TYR A 438 16.15 7.10 15.18
N TYR A 439 16.83 6.85 16.29
CA TYR A 439 16.96 5.52 16.91
C TYR A 439 16.69 5.60 18.42
N ALA A 440 16.00 4.60 18.94
CA ALA A 440 15.94 4.30 20.37
C ALA A 440 16.42 2.86 20.60
N PRO A 441 17.42 2.60 21.47
CA PRO A 441 18.02 1.26 21.63
C PRO A 441 17.19 0.27 22.44
N ASP A 442 16.23 0.76 23.23
CA ASP A 442 15.32 -0.09 24.03
C ASP A 442 13.91 0.50 24.08
N ILE A 443 13.01 -0.03 23.25
CA ILE A 443 11.57 0.28 23.27
C ILE A 443 10.84 -0.35 24.45
N THR A 444 11.44 -1.33 25.14
CA THR A 444 10.87 -1.93 26.34
C THR A 444 11.00 -1.00 27.56
N ALA A 445 11.88 0.00 27.51
CA ALA A 445 12.00 1.05 28.52
C ALA A 445 10.68 1.80 28.78
N ALA A 446 10.49 2.28 30.01
CA ALA A 446 9.31 3.09 30.38
C ALA A 446 9.28 4.47 29.70
N LYS A 447 10.44 4.94 29.21
CA LYS A 447 10.61 6.16 28.40
C LYS A 447 11.72 5.91 27.38
N PRO A 448 11.42 5.35 26.20
CA PRO A 448 12.42 5.13 25.16
C PRO A 448 13.18 6.42 24.84
N GLN A 449 14.50 6.34 24.70
CA GLN A 449 15.36 7.50 24.46
C GLN A 449 15.70 7.57 22.97
N TRP A 450 15.03 8.48 22.27
CA TRP A 450 15.21 8.71 20.84
C TRP A 450 16.32 9.74 20.59
N ARG A 451 17.20 9.45 19.64
CA ARG A 451 18.30 10.32 19.17
C ARG A 451 18.31 10.37 17.66
N GLU A 452 18.68 11.50 17.07
CA GLU A 452 18.96 11.57 15.65
C GLU A 452 20.29 10.86 15.39
N VAL A 453 20.30 9.85 14.52
CA VAL A 453 21.50 9.05 14.19
C VAL A 453 21.94 9.19 12.74
N PHE A 454 21.08 9.74 11.87
CA PHE A 454 21.42 9.99 10.47
C PHE A 454 20.59 11.14 9.87
N ASP A 455 21.21 12.00 9.06
CA ASP A 455 20.55 13.10 8.33
C ASP A 455 20.68 12.87 6.82
N LEU A 456 19.59 13.00 6.07
CA LEU A 456 19.59 12.82 4.60
C LEU A 456 20.47 13.83 3.86
N THR A 457 20.92 14.90 4.51
CA THR A 457 21.95 15.81 4.00
C THR A 457 23.26 15.07 3.70
N THR A 458 23.58 14.02 4.46
CA THR A 458 24.76 13.17 4.24
C THR A 458 24.62 12.33 2.97
N SER A 459 23.49 11.63 2.79
CA SER A 459 23.24 10.82 1.59
C SER A 459 23.02 11.67 0.35
N ASN A 460 22.31 12.80 0.44
CA ASN A 460 22.12 13.74 -0.69
C ASN A 460 23.46 14.24 -1.25
N LYS A 461 24.41 14.60 -0.37
CA LYS A 461 25.76 15.03 -0.75
C LYS A 461 26.54 13.94 -1.49
N GLN A 462 26.33 12.67 -1.14
CA GLN A 462 26.96 11.54 -1.80
C GLN A 462 26.28 11.21 -3.14
N ALA A 463 24.95 11.28 -3.19
CA ALA A 463 24.13 11.00 -4.36
C ALA A 463 24.33 12.03 -5.49
N ASP A 464 24.38 13.33 -5.17
CA ASP A 464 24.72 14.39 -6.13
C ASP A 464 25.54 15.52 -5.45
N PRO A 465 26.88 15.41 -5.43
CA PRO A 465 27.77 16.42 -4.84
C PRO A 465 27.71 17.81 -5.51
N SER A 466 26.99 17.95 -6.63
CA SER A 466 26.85 19.23 -7.35
C SER A 466 25.66 20.07 -6.90
N ARG A 467 24.73 19.50 -6.14
CA ARG A 467 23.53 20.19 -5.62
C ARG A 467 23.73 20.71 -4.20
N ASN A 468 22.77 21.51 -3.74
CA ASN A 468 22.60 21.79 -2.32
C ASN A 468 22.23 20.47 -1.61
N PRO A 469 23.05 19.95 -0.68
CA PRO A 469 22.78 18.65 -0.07
C PRO A 469 21.61 18.68 0.92
N TYR A 470 21.11 19.85 1.32
CA TYR A 470 20.12 20.04 2.39
C TYR A 470 19.00 18.96 2.41
N GLY A 471 19.01 18.15 3.47
CA GLY A 471 18.14 16.99 3.69
C GLY A 471 16.69 17.34 3.99
N GLY A 472 16.45 18.52 4.59
CA GLY A 472 15.10 19.02 4.86
C GLY A 472 14.22 19.09 3.62
N GLY A 473 13.04 18.48 3.70
CA GLY A 473 12.11 18.33 2.60
C GLY A 473 12.55 17.36 1.50
N SER A 474 13.51 16.45 1.76
CA SER A 474 13.91 15.40 0.79
C SER A 474 12.92 14.23 0.71
N ASN A 475 11.83 14.28 1.48
CA ASN A 475 10.69 13.38 1.37
C ASN A 475 11.09 11.90 1.51
N GLY A 476 11.67 11.55 2.66
CA GLY A 476 11.81 10.15 3.07
C GLY A 476 10.43 9.53 3.25
N GLY A 477 10.11 8.47 2.51
CA GLY A 477 8.75 7.90 2.45
C GLY A 477 8.59 6.51 3.04
N TRP A 478 9.67 5.74 3.15
CA TRP A 478 9.64 4.38 3.69
C TRP A 478 10.96 4.01 4.36
N LEU A 479 10.91 3.31 5.49
CA LEU A 479 12.08 2.86 6.24
C LEU A 479 11.87 1.44 6.77
N GLN A 480 12.83 0.55 6.52
CA GLN A 480 12.75 -0.84 7.00
C GLN A 480 14.10 -1.41 7.41
N THR A 481 14.14 -1.98 8.62
CA THR A 481 15.29 -2.75 9.11
C THR A 481 15.35 -4.09 8.39
N SER A 482 16.53 -4.50 7.92
CA SER A 482 16.71 -5.84 7.35
C SER A 482 16.39 -6.92 8.39
N LEU A 483 15.82 -8.04 7.95
CA LEU A 483 15.28 -9.08 8.86
C LEU A 483 16.34 -9.82 9.70
N ASP A 484 17.62 -9.58 9.36
CA ASP A 484 18.83 -10.01 10.05
C ASP A 484 19.56 -8.89 10.81
N ASP A 485 18.95 -7.70 10.92
CA ASP A 485 19.41 -6.51 11.65
C ASP A 485 20.79 -5.96 11.27
N LYS A 486 21.23 -6.17 10.02
CA LYS A 486 22.50 -5.58 9.53
C LYS A 486 22.33 -4.22 8.89
N TYR A 487 21.22 -4.00 8.20
CA TYR A 487 21.01 -2.85 7.34
C TYR A 487 19.69 -2.15 7.62
N LEU A 488 19.66 -0.86 7.28
CA LEU A 488 18.45 -0.06 7.24
C LEU A 488 18.26 0.41 5.78
N TYR A 489 17.12 0.05 5.20
CA TYR A 489 16.72 0.46 3.85
C TYR A 489 15.79 1.67 3.94
N HIS A 490 15.97 2.64 3.05
CA HIS A 490 15.17 3.87 3.07
C HIS A 490 14.86 4.39 1.66
N ALA A 491 13.59 4.69 1.39
CA ALA A 491 13.15 5.33 0.15
C ALA A 491 13.14 6.86 0.31
N VAL A 492 13.91 7.56 -0.54
CA VAL A 492 14.00 9.02 -0.56
C VAL A 492 13.42 9.53 -1.88
N ALA A 493 12.22 10.12 -1.83
CA ALA A 493 11.53 10.63 -3.02
C ALA A 493 12.23 11.85 -3.63
N GLY A 494 13.09 12.53 -2.85
CA GLY A 494 13.80 13.73 -3.26
C GLY A 494 12.91 14.96 -3.25
N ARG A 495 13.43 16.08 -3.76
CA ARG A 495 12.73 17.37 -3.79
C ARG A 495 12.83 18.00 -5.15
N GLN A 496 11.71 18.48 -5.68
CA GLN A 496 11.68 19.14 -6.99
C GLN A 496 12.45 20.48 -6.97
N PRO A 497 13.08 20.87 -8.10
CA PRO A 497 13.75 22.17 -8.22
C PRO A 497 12.79 23.35 -8.00
N SER A 498 13.27 24.43 -7.38
CA SER A 498 12.49 25.64 -7.15
C SER A 498 13.37 26.89 -7.17
N GLY A 499 13.10 27.79 -8.13
CA GLY A 499 13.88 29.02 -8.32
C GLY A 499 15.34 28.72 -8.66
N THR A 500 16.26 29.03 -7.74
CA THR A 500 17.70 28.72 -7.85
C THR A 500 18.11 27.42 -7.15
N ASP A 501 17.19 26.77 -6.43
CA ASP A 501 17.43 25.48 -5.79
C ASP A 501 17.20 24.36 -6.81
N LEU A 502 18.20 23.49 -6.98
CA LEU A 502 18.16 22.34 -7.90
C LEU A 502 17.44 21.12 -7.30
N GLY A 503 16.92 21.25 -6.07
CA GLY A 503 16.27 20.17 -5.35
C GLY A 503 17.28 19.12 -4.84
N SER A 504 16.76 18.05 -4.25
CA SER A 504 17.55 16.88 -3.83
C SER A 504 17.28 15.68 -4.74
N PRO A 505 18.28 14.80 -4.95
CA PRO A 505 18.12 13.60 -5.77
C PRO A 505 17.17 12.58 -5.12
N SER A 506 16.69 11.64 -5.94
CA SER A 506 15.80 10.55 -5.52
C SER A 506 16.50 9.19 -5.61
N TYR A 507 16.38 8.37 -4.56
CA TYR A 507 17.18 7.15 -4.42
C TYR A 507 16.61 6.18 -3.38
N ILE A 508 17.02 4.91 -3.50
CA ILE A 508 16.98 3.94 -2.39
C ILE A 508 18.33 3.98 -1.68
N LEU A 509 18.32 4.22 -0.38
CA LEU A 509 19.47 4.27 0.50
C LEU A 509 19.61 2.95 1.28
N LYS A 510 20.86 2.50 1.44
CA LYS A 510 21.22 1.39 2.35
C LYS A 510 22.26 1.86 3.36
N LEU A 511 21.89 1.84 4.64
CA LEU A 511 22.78 2.11 5.76
C LEU A 511 23.22 0.80 6.42
N ASP A 512 24.49 0.70 6.82
CA ASP A 512 24.95 -0.28 7.81
C ASP A 512 24.60 0.26 9.20
N ILE A 513 23.99 -0.57 10.04
CA ILE A 513 23.59 -0.24 11.42
C ILE A 513 24.22 -1.18 12.46
N GLN A 514 25.14 -2.08 12.05
CA GLN A 514 25.66 -3.12 12.93
C GLN A 514 26.38 -2.58 14.17
N ASP A 515 27.22 -1.54 13.99
CA ASP A 515 27.96 -0.94 15.11
C ASP A 515 27.02 -0.16 16.06
N LEU A 516 25.96 0.46 15.53
CA LEU A 516 24.89 1.10 16.30
C LEU A 516 24.16 0.08 17.20
N LEU A 517 23.74 -1.04 16.61
CA LEU A 517 23.02 -2.09 17.34
C LEU A 517 23.93 -2.83 18.34
N ALA A 518 25.21 -2.99 18.01
CA ALA A 518 26.21 -3.58 18.91
C ALA A 518 26.49 -2.71 20.15
N ALA A 519 26.36 -1.38 20.03
CA ALA A 519 26.43 -0.47 21.18
C ALA A 519 25.20 -0.56 22.09
N GLY A 520 24.01 -0.85 21.54
CA GLY A 520 22.78 -1.08 22.30
C GLY A 520 22.45 0.10 23.23
N THR A 521 22.23 -0.13 24.52
CA THR A 521 21.95 0.98 25.46
C THR A 521 23.14 1.91 25.69
N ASP A 522 24.35 1.50 25.32
CA ASP A 522 25.57 2.30 25.40
C ASP A 522 25.83 3.13 24.11
N THR A 523 24.89 3.13 23.14
CA THR A 523 24.93 3.99 21.93
C THR A 523 25.34 5.41 22.28
N THR A 524 26.34 5.92 21.58
CA THR A 524 26.84 7.30 21.65
C THR A 524 26.38 8.14 20.47
N CYS A 525 26.10 7.53 19.31
CA CYS A 525 25.75 8.26 18.09
C CYS A 525 24.63 9.31 18.31
N ASN A 526 24.93 10.54 17.90
CA ASN A 526 24.00 11.66 18.00
C ASN A 526 24.37 12.77 16.99
N ILE A 527 23.49 13.11 16.06
CA ILE A 527 23.72 14.23 15.14
C ILE A 527 23.41 15.56 15.87
N ASP A 528 24.41 16.22 16.45
CA ASP A 528 24.22 17.51 17.17
C ASP A 528 24.96 18.72 16.59
N THR A 529 25.73 18.55 15.52
CA THR A 529 26.33 19.64 14.75
C THR A 529 25.85 19.72 13.30
N ILE A 530 25.84 20.93 12.75
CA ILE A 530 25.61 21.17 11.31
C ILE A 530 26.67 20.46 10.44
N GLU A 531 27.86 20.18 10.97
CA GLU A 531 28.89 19.46 10.24
C GLU A 531 28.52 17.97 10.08
N GLU A 532 28.00 17.34 11.12
CA GLU A 532 27.58 15.94 11.11
C GLU A 532 26.37 15.69 10.21
N THR A 533 25.41 16.62 10.15
CA THR A 533 24.32 16.51 9.16
C THR A 533 24.85 16.31 7.75
N VAL A 534 25.99 16.93 7.41
CA VAL A 534 26.61 16.95 6.07
C VAL A 534 27.66 15.85 5.85
N ASN A 535 28.23 15.30 6.93
CA ASN A 535 29.38 14.38 6.87
C ASN A 535 29.08 12.97 7.42
N GLY A 536 27.96 12.76 8.09
CA GLY A 536 27.71 11.66 9.02
C GLY A 536 28.12 12.04 10.45
N GLY A 537 27.55 11.36 11.45
CA GLY A 537 27.89 11.57 12.87
C GLY A 537 29.36 11.30 13.17
N ALA A 538 29.90 11.96 14.20
CA ALA A 538 31.31 11.83 14.56
C ALA A 538 31.62 10.56 15.37
N GLU A 539 30.62 9.94 16.00
CA GLU A 539 30.78 8.72 16.78
C GLU A 539 30.96 7.48 15.89
N SER A 540 31.74 6.52 16.39
CA SER A 540 32.05 5.28 15.68
C SER A 540 30.87 4.30 15.56
N ASP A 541 29.81 4.51 16.33
CA ASP A 541 28.57 3.70 16.29
C ASP A 541 27.48 4.32 15.41
N CYS A 542 27.76 5.41 14.69
CA CYS A 542 26.77 5.99 13.77
C CYS A 542 26.57 5.18 12.48
N PRO A 543 25.32 5.09 11.97
CA PRO A 543 25.03 4.42 10.70
C PRO A 543 25.87 4.92 9.53
N ALA A 544 26.39 3.99 8.74
CA ALA A 544 27.26 4.28 7.60
C ALA A 544 26.55 4.03 6.26
N VAL A 545 26.67 4.96 5.31
CA VAL A 545 26.15 4.75 3.94
C VAL A 545 26.92 3.62 3.27
N THR A 546 26.23 2.49 3.05
CA THR A 546 26.77 1.32 2.32
C THR A 546 26.51 1.44 0.83
N ASP A 547 25.32 1.91 0.46
CA ASP A 547 24.97 2.12 -0.94
C ASP A 547 23.86 3.14 -1.17
N ILE A 548 23.83 3.70 -2.38
CA ILE A 548 22.80 4.60 -2.88
C ILE A 548 22.46 4.18 -4.30
N LEU A 549 21.25 3.68 -4.52
CA LEU A 549 20.72 3.34 -5.84
C LEU A 549 19.86 4.50 -6.37
N PRO A 550 20.24 5.17 -7.47
CA PRO A 550 19.39 6.19 -8.10
C PRO A 550 18.02 5.60 -8.49
N ALA A 551 16.95 6.25 -8.03
CA ALA A 551 15.57 5.82 -8.26
C ALA A 551 14.80 6.99 -8.88
N PRO A 552 14.85 7.17 -10.21
CA PRO A 552 14.08 8.21 -10.90
C PRO A 552 12.58 7.96 -10.70
N GLY A 553 11.81 9.04 -10.62
CA GLY A 553 10.39 9.02 -10.24
C GLY A 553 10.16 9.49 -8.80
N GLY A 554 11.13 9.29 -7.90
CA GLY A 554 10.98 9.59 -6.47
C GLY A 554 10.37 8.40 -5.74
N PRO A 555 11.16 7.44 -5.23
CA PRO A 555 10.61 6.28 -4.53
C PRO A 555 9.97 6.74 -3.24
N HIS A 556 8.77 6.24 -2.97
CA HIS A 556 7.99 6.63 -1.81
C HIS A 556 7.81 5.44 -0.87
N TRP A 557 7.11 4.39 -1.32
CA TRP A 557 6.93 3.15 -0.57
C TRP A 557 7.92 2.05 -1.01
N GLY A 558 8.14 1.07 -0.14
CA GLY A 558 8.93 -0.13 -0.46
C GLY A 558 8.45 -1.39 0.26
N ALA A 559 8.97 -2.55 -0.17
CA ALA A 559 8.71 -3.83 0.46
C ALA A 559 9.97 -4.71 0.43
N LEU A 560 10.24 -5.43 1.52
CA LEU A 560 11.30 -6.44 1.54
C LEU A 560 10.76 -7.76 1.02
N ASP A 561 11.56 -8.45 0.20
CA ASP A 561 11.36 -9.85 -0.09
C ASP A 561 11.87 -10.71 1.07
N ASN A 562 10.94 -11.34 1.79
CA ASN A 562 11.20 -12.31 2.85
C ASN A 562 11.08 -13.76 2.39
N LEU A 563 11.00 -14.03 1.08
CA LEU A 563 10.77 -15.37 0.53
C LEU A 563 11.99 -15.87 -0.25
N ALA A 564 12.27 -17.17 -0.16
CA ALA A 564 13.31 -17.81 -0.94
C ALA A 564 12.94 -19.25 -1.32
N VAL A 565 13.22 -19.65 -2.57
CA VAL A 565 13.04 -21.04 -3.01
C VAL A 565 14.12 -21.92 -2.39
N GLY A 566 13.70 -22.94 -1.64
CA GLY A 566 14.58 -23.93 -1.02
C GLY A 566 14.94 -25.11 -1.94
N ASP A 567 15.88 -25.96 -1.49
CA ASP A 567 16.32 -27.16 -2.22
C ASP A 567 15.20 -28.18 -2.48
N ASP A 568 14.07 -28.08 -1.77
CA ASP A 568 12.88 -28.93 -1.95
C ASP A 568 11.86 -28.36 -2.96
N GLY A 569 12.16 -27.19 -3.55
CA GLY A 569 11.33 -26.53 -4.56
C GLY A 569 10.15 -25.72 -4.00
N TYR A 570 10.05 -25.56 -2.69
CA TYR A 570 9.06 -24.69 -2.04
C TYR A 570 9.66 -23.33 -1.70
N PHE A 571 8.82 -22.31 -1.54
CA PHE A 571 9.24 -21.08 -0.84
C PHE A 571 9.38 -21.36 0.66
N HIS A 572 10.33 -20.67 1.28
CA HIS A 572 10.57 -20.65 2.72
C HIS A 572 10.78 -19.19 3.14
N GLU A 573 10.36 -18.83 4.34
CA GLU A 573 10.65 -17.52 4.89
C GLU A 573 12.15 -17.38 5.21
N THR A 574 12.76 -16.28 4.78
CA THR A 574 14.18 -15.99 4.97
C THR A 574 14.40 -14.65 5.67
N LYS A 575 15.50 -14.54 6.41
CA LYS A 575 16.00 -13.29 6.97
C LYS A 575 17.05 -12.60 6.08
N ASP A 576 17.57 -13.32 5.09
CA ASP A 576 18.59 -12.83 4.15
C ASP A 576 17.91 -12.20 2.93
N VAL A 577 17.50 -10.94 3.06
CA VAL A 577 16.77 -10.19 2.04
C VAL A 577 17.60 -10.06 0.76
N LYS A 578 17.10 -10.65 -0.35
CA LYS A 578 17.74 -10.58 -1.67
C LYS A 578 17.08 -9.66 -2.66
N ARG A 579 15.82 -9.29 -2.46
CA ARG A 579 15.10 -8.34 -3.31
C ARG A 579 14.36 -7.30 -2.47
N ILE A 580 14.14 -6.15 -3.08
CA ILE A 580 13.32 -5.06 -2.55
C ILE A 580 12.43 -4.59 -3.70
N ALA A 581 11.15 -4.35 -3.43
CA ALA A 581 10.26 -3.63 -4.34
C ALA A 581 10.15 -2.16 -3.90
N TYR A 582 9.92 -1.25 -4.85
CA TYR A 582 9.51 0.13 -4.53
C TYR A 582 8.49 0.66 -5.53
N SER A 583 7.68 1.63 -5.09
CA SER A 583 6.79 2.45 -5.94
C SER A 583 7.12 3.93 -5.81
N ASN A 584 6.50 4.75 -6.67
CA ASN A 584 6.80 6.18 -6.78
C ASN A 584 5.65 7.13 -6.41
N TYR A 585 4.46 6.62 -6.11
CA TYR A 585 3.30 7.44 -5.72
C TYR A 585 3.28 7.73 -4.21
N PHE A 586 2.72 8.87 -3.80
CA PHE A 586 2.40 9.16 -2.39
C PHE A 586 0.89 9.32 -2.18
N VAL A 587 0.33 10.50 -2.44
CA VAL A 587 -1.10 10.76 -2.21
C VAL A 587 -1.57 11.94 -3.08
N ALA A 588 -2.73 11.81 -3.72
CA ALA A 588 -3.17 12.60 -4.88
C ALA A 588 -3.11 14.11 -4.64
N ARG A 589 -3.39 14.55 -3.41
CA ARG A 589 -3.57 15.97 -3.07
C ARG A 589 -2.28 16.66 -2.56
N THR A 590 -1.15 15.95 -2.42
CA THR A 590 0.12 16.57 -1.98
C THR A 590 0.98 17.10 -3.13
N GLY A 591 0.75 16.65 -4.36
CA GLY A 591 1.59 16.95 -5.52
C GLY A 591 2.88 16.12 -5.61
N LEU A 592 3.11 15.19 -4.67
CA LEU A 592 4.14 14.15 -4.79
C LEU A 592 3.55 12.93 -5.52
N ASN A 593 3.35 13.10 -6.83
CA ASN A 593 2.68 12.12 -7.69
C ASN A 593 3.62 10.99 -8.18
N GLY A 594 4.92 11.28 -8.28
CA GLY A 594 5.90 10.41 -8.91
C GLY A 594 5.64 10.18 -10.40
N ASP A 595 6.15 9.07 -10.91
CA ASP A 595 5.95 8.57 -12.29
C ASP A 595 5.31 7.18 -12.35
N HIS A 596 4.53 6.82 -11.33
CA HIS A 596 3.64 5.65 -11.28
C HIS A 596 4.28 4.28 -11.63
N ARG A 597 5.57 4.08 -11.36
CA ARG A 597 6.22 2.80 -11.61
C ARG A 597 6.32 1.93 -10.36
N VAL A 598 6.39 0.62 -10.59
CA VAL A 598 6.79 -0.39 -9.59
C VAL A 598 8.06 -1.09 -10.06
N CYS A 599 9.11 -0.99 -9.26
CA CYS A 599 10.45 -1.47 -9.59
C CYS A 599 10.91 -2.55 -8.63
N LEU A 600 11.72 -3.51 -9.12
CA LEU A 600 12.47 -4.43 -8.29
C LEU A 600 13.96 -4.07 -8.23
N VAL A 601 14.57 -4.33 -7.09
CA VAL A 601 15.99 -4.12 -6.78
C VAL A 601 16.57 -5.41 -6.24
N ASP A 602 17.60 -5.94 -6.90
CA ASP A 602 18.42 -7.03 -6.40
C ASP A 602 19.44 -6.51 -5.36
N VAL A 603 19.63 -7.27 -4.28
CA VAL A 603 20.70 -7.08 -3.29
C VAL A 603 21.82 -8.09 -3.59
N GLY A 604 22.92 -7.59 -4.16
CA GLY A 604 24.07 -8.40 -4.56
C GLY A 604 24.77 -9.09 -3.38
N SER A 605 25.56 -10.13 -3.68
CA SER A 605 26.39 -10.82 -2.68
C SER A 605 27.49 -9.92 -2.08
N ASP A 606 27.86 -8.86 -2.80
CA ASP A 606 28.73 -7.76 -2.38
C ASP A 606 27.98 -6.65 -1.63
N GLN A 607 26.70 -6.89 -1.30
CA GLN A 607 25.78 -6.01 -0.58
C GLN A 607 25.35 -4.74 -1.34
N LYS A 608 25.68 -4.64 -2.64
CA LYS A 608 25.25 -3.54 -3.52
C LYS A 608 23.82 -3.71 -4.04
N LEU A 609 23.16 -2.58 -4.25
CA LEU A 609 21.80 -2.49 -4.79
C LEU A 609 21.86 -2.28 -6.30
N THR A 610 21.09 -3.07 -7.05
CA THR A 610 20.94 -2.89 -8.49
C THR A 610 19.49 -3.09 -8.93
N THR A 611 18.93 -2.17 -9.70
CA THR A 611 17.61 -2.35 -10.33
C THR A 611 17.60 -3.62 -11.18
N ASP A 612 16.59 -4.48 -11.01
CA ASP A 612 16.44 -5.67 -11.83
C ASP A 612 15.95 -5.31 -13.23
N THR A 613 16.91 -5.11 -14.14
CA THR A 613 16.65 -4.82 -15.56
C THR A 613 15.94 -5.94 -16.34
N SER A 614 15.69 -7.11 -15.72
CA SER A 614 14.86 -8.18 -16.31
C SER A 614 13.40 -8.13 -15.87
N PHE A 615 13.07 -7.40 -14.79
CA PHE A 615 11.70 -7.07 -14.40
C PHE A 615 11.20 -5.90 -15.26
N LYS A 616 10.33 -6.21 -16.21
CA LYS A 616 9.97 -5.33 -17.34
C LYS A 616 8.48 -5.31 -17.60
N ASP A 617 7.96 -4.11 -17.82
CA ASP A 617 6.60 -3.87 -18.27
C ASP A 617 6.26 -4.65 -19.57
N GLU A 618 5.11 -5.32 -19.61
CA GLU A 618 4.70 -6.13 -20.75
C GLU A 618 4.31 -5.34 -22.01
N THR A 619 4.06 -4.03 -21.89
CA THR A 619 3.56 -3.15 -22.95
C THR A 619 4.70 -2.34 -23.57
N THR A 620 5.54 -1.73 -22.74
CA THR A 620 6.67 -0.89 -23.19
C THR A 620 7.96 -1.70 -23.37
N GLY A 621 8.16 -2.76 -22.58
CA GLY A 621 9.40 -3.52 -22.51
C GLY A 621 10.53 -2.79 -21.75
N ASP A 622 10.25 -1.63 -21.15
CA ASP A 622 11.19 -0.90 -20.30
C ASP A 622 11.35 -1.57 -18.92
N THR A 623 12.35 -1.12 -18.15
CA THR A 623 12.59 -1.65 -16.79
C THR A 623 11.60 -1.03 -15.80
N CYS A 624 11.18 -1.84 -14.81
CA CYS A 624 10.02 -1.59 -13.95
C CYS A 624 8.70 -1.79 -14.70
N ILE A 625 7.61 -1.93 -13.94
CA ILE A 625 6.24 -1.98 -14.45
C ILE A 625 5.67 -0.57 -14.44
N ASP A 626 5.07 -0.17 -15.54
CA ASP A 626 4.46 1.14 -15.73
C ASP A 626 2.96 1.05 -15.44
N PHE A 627 2.44 1.89 -14.53
CA PHE A 627 1.00 2.00 -14.28
C PHE A 627 0.35 3.15 -15.08
N ASP A 628 1.10 3.94 -15.86
CA ASP A 628 0.55 4.94 -16.79
C ASP A 628 -0.02 4.29 -18.08
N ARG A 629 -0.83 3.23 -17.92
CA ARG A 629 -1.40 2.42 -19.00
C ARG A 629 -2.67 3.04 -19.59
N GLU A 630 -2.98 2.73 -20.85
CA GLU A 630 -4.32 3.01 -21.40
C GLU A 630 -5.34 1.91 -21.01
N THR A 631 -4.88 0.67 -20.84
CA THR A 631 -5.74 -0.51 -20.68
C THR A 631 -5.22 -1.48 -19.63
N TRP A 632 -6.16 -2.13 -18.94
CA TRP A 632 -5.92 -3.15 -17.91
C TRP A 632 -6.73 -4.41 -18.20
N PRO A 633 -6.43 -5.57 -17.56
CA PRO A 633 -7.27 -6.77 -17.65
C PRO A 633 -8.74 -6.54 -17.29
N HIS A 634 -9.03 -5.55 -16.44
CA HIS A 634 -10.39 -5.14 -16.04
C HIS A 634 -11.02 -4.02 -16.89
N GLY A 635 -10.33 -3.53 -17.94
CA GLY A 635 -10.87 -2.57 -18.91
C GLY A 635 -9.98 -1.37 -19.20
N ASP A 636 -10.49 -0.49 -20.07
CA ASP A 636 -9.81 0.70 -20.58
C ASP A 636 -10.00 1.91 -19.63
N TRP A 637 -9.51 1.80 -18.39
CA TRP A 637 -9.67 2.81 -17.33
C TRP A 637 -8.60 3.92 -17.34
N GLY A 638 -7.47 3.66 -17.99
CA GLY A 638 -6.36 4.60 -18.07
C GLY A 638 -5.33 4.45 -16.94
N PRO A 639 -4.51 5.49 -16.69
CA PRO A 639 -3.38 5.40 -15.79
C PRO A 639 -3.80 5.22 -14.32
N ALA A 640 -3.05 4.39 -13.59
CA ALA A 640 -3.27 4.07 -12.19
C ALA A 640 -2.04 4.43 -11.32
N LYS A 641 -2.24 4.43 -10.01
CA LYS A 641 -1.31 4.97 -9.00
C LYS A 641 -0.91 3.88 -8.00
N PRO A 642 0.23 3.20 -8.18
CA PRO A 642 0.65 2.12 -7.30
C PRO A 642 1.27 2.69 -6.02
N HIS A 643 0.65 2.39 -4.86
CA HIS A 643 1.18 2.80 -3.56
C HIS A 643 1.91 1.64 -2.87
N SER A 644 1.23 0.88 -2.01
CA SER A 644 1.84 -0.23 -1.28
C SER A 644 1.98 -1.49 -2.14
N MET A 645 2.96 -2.33 -1.82
CA MET A 645 3.10 -3.66 -2.38
C MET A 645 3.61 -4.69 -1.37
N LEU A 646 3.32 -5.96 -1.63
CA LEU A 646 3.73 -7.10 -0.81
C LEU A 646 4.20 -8.28 -1.68
N PHE A 647 5.31 -8.90 -1.31
CA PHE A 647 5.70 -10.21 -1.83
C PHE A 647 4.86 -11.29 -1.14
N VAL A 648 4.20 -12.12 -1.92
CA VAL A 648 3.26 -13.15 -1.43
C VAL A 648 3.35 -14.41 -2.30
N THR A 649 2.97 -15.56 -1.74
CA THR A 649 2.86 -16.82 -2.48
C THR A 649 1.65 -17.61 -1.97
N ALA A 650 1.14 -18.56 -2.76
CA ALA A 650 -0.01 -19.37 -2.33
C ALA A 650 0.38 -20.25 -1.12
N ASP A 651 -0.57 -20.58 -0.24
CA ASP A 651 -0.26 -21.37 0.97
C ASP A 651 0.27 -22.78 0.67
N ASP A 652 -0.10 -23.35 -0.48
CA ASP A 652 0.41 -24.63 -0.97
C ASP A 652 1.82 -24.53 -1.61
N ASP A 653 2.32 -23.31 -1.84
CA ASP A 653 3.63 -23.04 -2.45
C ASP A 653 4.77 -22.81 -1.43
N ILE A 654 4.43 -22.53 -0.16
CA ILE A 654 5.36 -22.23 0.94
C ILE A 654 5.32 -23.31 2.05
N LYS A 655 6.40 -23.45 2.84
CA LYS A 655 6.49 -24.40 3.98
C LYS A 655 7.00 -23.80 5.28
#